data_AF-A0A367KNW2-F1
#
_entry.id   AF-A0A367KNW2-F1
#
_cell.length_a   1.000
_cell.length_b   1.000
_cell.length_c   1.000
_cell.angle_alpha   90.00
_cell.angle_beta   90.00
_cell.angle_gamma   90.00
#
_symmetry.space_group_name_H-M   'P 1'
#
loop_
_entity.id
_entity.type
_entity.pdbx_description
1 polymer ?
#
loop_
_entity_poly.entity_id
_entity_poly.type
_entity_poly.pdbx_seq_one_letter_code
_entity_poly.pdbx_strand_id
1 'polypeptide(L)'
;MPARNTSTTTKKKASTNASKPAKPKPQIFVTSESSPEDILHASWRFLSAYQFFHTFRTYLKLPLTFSLERLENALLHGCRIDPSLRESSISSESSISNEQPSKNLATYMICFIKPLLTQRRYQSIYVHNYDESIHHLFPAYNSFFTLNVVQKIDLLKAIEQAYMELSDEKLQMLKSEDLIPDMMRLSPIGTDKQGWTYWYFGDSRLYREIPIPQGKKGIDMLNQTEFTFQLICYSLESWHNTISVFQKETNKELAAKICDLGLEIIRKLEAQEAARLKNEAKSKRAKELESVPRKRSSRLEVKFDQEAKRQKIIEEEKQRSALEEIERKNKIKQEKLTAQQEERELRVEEARLKNDLHAYLTGLISNAEEDQVLKLRKLRAPIYSTTTEQLLLEKMKGWIELLEHPISVELQDNHVQFKGEHLSEGTTPPPLSTPVRSDNVVYDNAAVGHQLGVDRNDMLAPDISRVLVIYTGGTIGMKHTPEHGYIPLPNYFAESLSKVRRFHDPGNDTDRPTLSRSSSHDSLDSLNISDKTHHDFGRTTNTVKAIQQDGPDKGKSKTFQLPSLITPVSLFGKRIRYSILEYVPLLDSCDITMSDWVRIAGDIKENYQLYDAFIVLHGTDTMAYTASALSFMLEELGKTVIITGSQVPLTEVRNDAVDNLLGALTVAGHFVIPEVTLYFGKKLYRGNRTSKISAVDFEAFDSPNIPALVDIGINIDVKWPLVLRPTHIAKFDVWTKLNPNVGSLRLFPGINDSTIRAFLAPPLQGVVLETFGAGNAPCRPTLLAALKEATDRGVVIVNCTQCRKGLVTDAYATGKQLSAIGVVPGADMTPECALSKLAYLLGKTPDDPDHVRKMMT
;
A
#
# COMPACT_ATOMS: atom_id res chain seq x y z
N MET A 1 13.23 -51.62 -75.07
CA MET A 1 11.79 -51.85 -74.80
C MET A 1 11.65 -52.86 -73.68
N PRO A 2 10.64 -52.79 -72.79
CA PRO A 2 9.92 -51.63 -72.19
C PRO A 2 9.96 -51.70 -70.62
N ALA A 3 9.77 -50.63 -69.81
CA ALA A 3 8.68 -49.66 -69.55
C ALA A 3 7.57 -50.16 -68.58
N ARG A 4 7.36 -49.53 -67.40
CA ARG A 4 6.29 -48.52 -67.02
C ARG A 4 5.10 -49.20 -66.29
N ASN A 5 4.25 -48.62 -65.42
CA ASN A 5 4.13 -47.42 -64.57
C ASN A 5 2.90 -47.63 -63.62
N THR A 6 2.97 -47.14 -62.37
CA THR A 6 1.94 -46.43 -61.52
C THR A 6 0.44 -46.82 -61.37
N SER A 7 -0.05 -46.61 -60.12
CA SER A 7 -1.40 -46.13 -59.65
C SER A 7 -2.53 -47.18 -59.49
N THR A 8 -3.49 -47.14 -58.54
CA THR A 8 -4.05 -46.10 -57.64
C THR A 8 -4.85 -46.74 -56.47
N THR A 9 -5.38 -45.90 -55.59
CA THR A 9 -5.80 -46.06 -54.17
C THR A 9 -7.24 -46.54 -53.86
N THR A 10 -7.43 -47.02 -52.62
CA THR A 10 -8.62 -46.99 -51.70
C THR A 10 -9.63 -48.17 -51.62
N LYS A 11 -9.76 -48.80 -50.43
CA LYS A 11 -10.84 -48.61 -49.41
C LYS A 11 -10.78 -49.61 -48.24
N LYS A 12 -11.26 -49.15 -47.07
CA LYS A 12 -11.32 -49.75 -45.71
C LYS A 12 -12.34 -50.89 -45.50
N LYS A 13 -12.06 -51.77 -44.52
CA LYS A 13 -12.92 -52.38 -43.44
C LYS A 13 -12.06 -53.43 -42.70
N ALA A 14 -12.18 -53.84 -41.44
CA ALA A 14 -12.89 -53.45 -40.22
C ALA A 14 -12.23 -54.26 -39.06
N SER A 15 -12.43 -53.83 -37.81
CA SER A 15 -11.83 -54.31 -36.56
C SER A 15 -12.35 -55.65 -36.01
N THR A 16 -11.55 -56.35 -35.20
CA THR A 16 -11.82 -56.72 -33.78
C THR A 16 -10.52 -57.25 -33.16
N ASN A 17 -10.18 -56.88 -31.91
CA ASN A 17 -9.14 -57.60 -31.16
C ASN A 17 -9.30 -57.47 -29.64
N ALA A 18 -9.06 -58.60 -28.97
CA ALA A 18 -9.31 -58.88 -27.56
C ALA A 18 -8.24 -58.31 -26.59
N SER A 19 -8.67 -58.04 -25.36
CA SER A 19 -7.91 -57.43 -24.26
C SER A 19 -7.04 -58.43 -23.47
N LYS A 20 -5.81 -58.02 -23.11
CA LYS A 20 -4.97 -58.64 -22.06
C LYS A 20 -5.24 -58.00 -20.68
N PRO A 21 -5.04 -58.73 -19.55
CA PRO A 21 -5.37 -58.23 -18.22
C PRO A 21 -4.29 -57.26 -17.70
N ALA A 22 -4.73 -56.17 -17.06
CA ALA A 22 -3.87 -55.16 -16.45
C ALA A 22 -3.30 -55.65 -15.11
N LYS A 23 -2.03 -55.33 -14.82
CA LYS A 23 -1.39 -55.55 -13.51
C LYS A 23 -2.17 -54.85 -12.39
N PRO A 24 -2.30 -55.43 -11.18
CA PRO A 24 -2.94 -54.76 -10.06
C PRO A 24 -2.11 -53.53 -9.66
N LYS A 25 -2.80 -52.41 -9.46
CA LYS A 25 -2.20 -51.11 -9.09
C LYS A 25 -1.64 -51.19 -7.66
N PRO A 26 -0.52 -50.52 -7.35
CA PRO A 26 0.02 -50.49 -6.00
C PRO A 26 -0.93 -49.73 -5.08
N GLN A 27 -1.50 -50.42 -4.08
CA GLN A 27 -2.17 -49.81 -2.95
C GLN A 27 -1.14 -49.65 -1.84
N ILE A 28 -0.86 -48.40 -1.44
CA ILE A 28 0.05 -48.10 -0.32
C ILE A 28 -0.82 -47.95 0.91
N PHE A 29 -0.65 -48.83 1.90
CA PHE A 29 -1.21 -48.67 3.24
C PHE A 29 -0.09 -48.17 4.15
N VAL A 30 -0.30 -47.01 4.76
CA VAL A 30 0.59 -46.51 5.80
C VAL A 30 0.13 -47.12 7.12
N THR A 31 1.00 -47.87 7.77
CA THR A 31 0.77 -48.47 9.09
C THR A 31 1.65 -47.78 10.13
N SER A 32 1.47 -48.10 11.40
CA SER A 32 2.37 -47.63 12.48
C SER A 32 3.84 -48.07 12.30
N GLU A 33 4.12 -48.98 11.36
CA GLU A 33 5.47 -49.45 11.01
C GLU A 33 6.05 -48.78 9.76
N SER A 34 5.28 -47.92 9.08
CA SER A 34 5.73 -47.19 7.88
C SER A 34 6.80 -46.16 8.21
N SER A 35 7.56 -45.74 7.19
CA SER A 35 8.62 -44.76 7.40
C SER A 35 8.03 -43.43 7.91
N PRO A 36 8.77 -42.64 8.71
CA PRO A 36 8.31 -41.33 9.17
C PRO A 36 7.90 -40.38 8.02
N GLU A 37 8.51 -40.53 6.85
CA GLU A 37 8.18 -39.80 5.63
C GLU A 37 6.82 -40.22 5.08
N ASP A 38 6.60 -41.54 4.94
CA ASP A 38 5.32 -42.09 4.49
C ASP A 38 4.16 -41.69 5.40
N ILE A 39 4.41 -41.66 6.71
CA ILE A 39 3.44 -41.21 7.73
C ILE A 39 3.07 -39.75 7.52
N LEU A 40 4.04 -38.85 7.30
CA LEU A 40 3.75 -37.43 7.04
C LEU A 40 3.04 -37.22 5.71
N HIS A 41 3.46 -37.91 4.65
CA HIS A 41 2.88 -37.77 3.31
C HIS A 41 1.44 -38.27 3.23
N ALA A 42 1.07 -39.22 4.07
CA ALA A 42 -0.29 -39.76 4.13
C ALA A 42 -1.17 -39.14 5.25
N SER A 43 -0.61 -38.30 6.12
CA SER A 43 -1.33 -37.78 7.28
C SER A 43 -2.17 -36.54 6.96
N TRP A 44 -3.49 -36.72 6.93
CA TRP A 44 -4.45 -35.61 6.88
C TRP A 44 -4.30 -34.66 8.08
N ARG A 45 -4.01 -35.21 9.27
CA ARG A 45 -3.79 -34.42 10.48
C ARG A 45 -2.61 -33.46 10.32
N PHE A 46 -1.54 -33.90 9.67
CA PHE A 46 -0.41 -33.02 9.35
C PHE A 46 -0.79 -31.93 8.34
N LEU A 47 -1.42 -32.30 7.22
CA LEU A 47 -1.80 -31.36 6.16
C LEU A 47 -2.77 -30.28 6.65
N SER A 48 -3.76 -30.66 7.45
CA SER A 48 -4.73 -29.72 8.01
C SER A 48 -4.11 -28.79 9.07
N ALA A 49 -3.20 -29.28 9.91
CA ALA A 49 -2.46 -28.41 10.83
C ALA A 49 -1.57 -27.42 10.08
N TYR A 50 -0.86 -27.87 9.03
CA TYR A 50 -0.12 -26.97 8.16
C TYR A 50 -1.02 -25.89 7.55
N GLN A 51 -2.17 -26.28 6.99
CA GLN A 51 -3.11 -25.35 6.36
C GLN A 51 -3.59 -24.30 7.37
N PHE A 52 -3.95 -24.71 8.58
CA PHE A 52 -4.30 -23.78 9.66
C PHE A 52 -3.18 -22.76 9.90
N PHE A 53 -1.95 -23.22 10.18
CA PHE A 53 -0.84 -22.31 10.44
C PHE A 53 -0.46 -21.44 9.23
N HIS A 54 -0.65 -21.94 8.02
CA HIS A 54 -0.43 -21.18 6.79
C HIS A 54 -1.47 -20.07 6.61
N THR A 55 -2.76 -20.39 6.81
CA THR A 55 -3.85 -19.41 6.75
C THR A 55 -3.64 -18.31 7.80
N PHE A 56 -3.27 -18.69 9.02
CA PHE A 56 -3.01 -17.74 10.12
C PHE A 56 -1.56 -17.25 10.20
N ARG A 57 -0.76 -17.39 9.13
CA ARG A 57 0.69 -17.06 9.13
C ARG A 57 0.99 -15.62 9.56
N THR A 58 0.12 -14.68 9.19
CA THR A 58 0.27 -13.25 9.52
C THR A 58 0.01 -13.03 11.01
N TYR A 59 -1.04 -13.65 11.55
CA TYR A 59 -1.37 -13.59 12.97
C TYR A 59 -0.27 -14.21 13.84
N LEU A 60 0.23 -15.38 13.43
CA LEU A 60 1.29 -16.12 14.11
C LEU A 60 2.71 -15.58 13.85
N LYS A 61 2.85 -14.56 13.00
CA LYS A 61 4.13 -13.96 12.59
C LYS A 61 5.13 -14.99 12.04
N LEU A 62 4.65 -15.95 11.24
CA LEU A 62 5.50 -16.92 10.57
C LEU A 62 6.27 -16.26 9.41
N PRO A 63 7.50 -16.69 9.11
CA PRO A 63 8.28 -16.10 8.02
C PRO A 63 7.60 -16.35 6.66
N LEU A 64 7.78 -15.42 5.71
CA LEU A 64 7.29 -15.58 4.32
C LEU A 64 7.82 -16.82 3.60
N THR A 65 8.86 -17.43 4.14
CA THR A 65 9.45 -18.67 3.63
C THR A 65 8.90 -19.93 4.31
N PHE A 66 7.85 -19.81 5.12
CA PHE A 66 7.11 -20.95 5.67
C PHE A 66 6.36 -21.66 4.55
N SER A 67 6.75 -22.92 4.29
CA SER A 67 6.17 -23.78 3.25
C SER A 67 6.00 -25.19 3.78
N LEU A 68 5.11 -25.97 3.14
CA LEU A 68 4.80 -27.35 3.57
C LEU A 68 6.07 -28.21 3.59
N GLU A 69 6.88 -28.11 2.52
CA GLU A 69 8.15 -28.83 2.38
C GLU A 69 9.15 -28.47 3.48
N ARG A 70 9.21 -27.21 3.90
CA ARG A 70 10.15 -26.77 4.94
C ARG A 70 9.70 -27.20 6.33
N LEU A 71 8.40 -27.19 6.60
CA LEU A 71 7.86 -27.71 7.86
C LEU A 71 8.08 -29.22 7.94
N GLU A 72 7.75 -29.96 6.89
CA GLU A 72 7.99 -31.40 6.79
C GLU A 72 9.47 -31.76 7.00
N ASN A 73 10.37 -31.10 6.27
CA ASN A 73 11.81 -31.31 6.44
C ASN A 73 12.27 -30.99 7.86
N ALA A 74 11.70 -29.96 8.48
CA ALA A 74 12.02 -29.59 9.85
C ALA A 74 11.50 -30.63 10.87
N LEU A 75 10.34 -31.25 10.63
CA LEU A 75 9.79 -32.31 11.47
C LEU A 75 10.57 -33.63 11.35
N LEU A 76 11.02 -33.96 10.13
CA LEU A 76 11.83 -35.13 9.81
C LEU A 76 13.29 -35.00 10.28
N HIS A 77 13.91 -33.85 10.03
CA HIS A 77 15.36 -33.61 10.21
C HIS A 77 15.68 -32.65 11.36
N GLY A 78 14.77 -32.50 12.33
CA GLY A 78 14.90 -31.58 13.47
C GLY A 78 16.20 -31.73 14.28
N CYS A 79 16.88 -32.87 14.16
CA CYS A 79 18.25 -33.09 14.62
C CYS A 79 19.18 -33.30 13.42
N ARG A 80 20.12 -32.36 13.17
CA ARG A 80 21.32 -32.67 12.39
C ARG A 80 22.42 -33.09 13.35
N ILE A 81 22.68 -34.39 13.42
CA ILE A 81 23.97 -34.92 13.85
C ILE A 81 24.92 -34.77 12.66
N ASP A 82 26.03 -34.06 12.84
CA ASP A 82 27.12 -34.04 11.87
C ASP A 82 27.90 -35.37 11.98
N PRO A 83 27.92 -36.24 10.95
CA PRO A 83 28.61 -37.53 11.03
C PRO A 83 30.14 -37.40 11.07
N SER A 84 30.69 -36.20 10.81
CA SER A 84 32.14 -35.98 10.73
C SER A 84 32.84 -35.78 12.09
N LEU A 85 32.11 -35.85 13.21
CA LEU A 85 32.64 -35.64 14.57
C LEU A 85 32.71 -36.90 15.44
N ARG A 86 32.54 -38.10 14.88
CA ARG A 86 32.83 -39.35 15.58
C ARG A 86 34.23 -39.84 15.26
N GLU A 87 35.25 -39.23 15.87
CA GLU A 87 36.52 -39.88 16.20
C GLU A 87 37.43 -38.90 16.96
N SER A 88 37.36 -38.91 18.30
CA SER A 88 38.53 -38.84 19.22
C SER A 88 38.11 -38.65 20.70
N SER A 89 38.24 -39.75 21.46
CA SER A 89 38.68 -39.85 22.87
C SER A 89 38.12 -38.92 23.98
N ILE A 90 37.08 -39.44 24.67
CA ILE A 90 36.90 -39.66 26.13
C ILE A 90 37.76 -38.84 27.13
N SER A 91 37.11 -38.04 27.99
CA SER A 91 37.01 -38.31 29.45
C SER A 91 36.19 -37.26 30.23
N SER A 92 35.52 -37.77 31.27
CA SER A 92 34.82 -37.11 32.39
C SER A 92 33.35 -36.70 32.23
N GLU A 93 32.55 -37.29 33.13
CA GLU A 93 31.11 -37.18 33.30
C GLU A 93 30.71 -35.82 33.87
N SER A 94 29.72 -35.16 33.25
CA SER A 94 28.56 -34.56 33.93
C SER A 94 27.65 -33.83 32.93
N SER A 95 26.36 -34.13 33.03
CA SER A 95 25.20 -33.37 32.53
C SER A 95 24.99 -33.21 31.01
N ILE A 96 24.06 -34.03 30.49
CA ILE A 96 23.02 -33.73 29.49
C ILE A 96 23.52 -32.99 28.23
N SER A 97 23.83 -33.80 27.21
CA SER A 97 24.28 -33.37 25.89
C SER A 97 23.27 -32.47 25.18
N ASN A 98 23.73 -31.27 24.80
CA ASN A 98 23.08 -30.31 23.93
C ASN A 98 22.76 -30.90 22.55
N GLU A 99 21.54 -31.41 22.38
CA GLU A 99 20.93 -31.58 21.07
C GLU A 99 20.51 -30.19 20.58
N GLN A 100 21.33 -29.53 19.76
CA GLN A 100 20.95 -28.25 19.19
C GLN A 100 19.95 -28.45 18.05
N PRO A 101 18.73 -27.93 18.19
CA PRO A 101 17.73 -28.13 17.18
C PRO A 101 18.03 -27.33 15.92
N SER A 102 17.50 -27.80 14.78
CA SER A 102 17.54 -26.97 13.57
C SER A 102 16.93 -25.60 13.89
N LYS A 103 17.69 -24.52 13.68
CA LYS A 103 17.24 -23.13 13.97
C LYS A 103 15.86 -22.83 13.36
N ASN A 104 15.53 -23.49 12.26
CA ASN A 104 14.25 -23.35 11.58
C ASN A 104 13.07 -23.94 12.37
N LEU A 105 13.21 -25.14 12.95
CA LEU A 105 12.09 -25.79 13.66
C LEU A 105 11.76 -25.06 14.97
N ALA A 106 12.78 -24.72 15.76
CA ALA A 106 12.57 -24.00 17.01
C ALA A 106 11.91 -22.63 16.78
N THR A 107 12.23 -21.97 15.66
CA THR A 107 11.58 -20.71 15.28
C THR A 107 10.09 -20.89 15.01
N TYR A 108 9.68 -21.96 14.31
CA TYR A 108 8.27 -22.25 14.06
C TYR A 108 7.52 -22.57 15.35
N MET A 109 8.10 -23.42 16.21
CA MET A 109 7.46 -23.81 17.47
C MET A 109 7.24 -22.62 18.40
N ILE A 110 8.21 -21.69 18.50
CA ILE A 110 8.02 -20.46 19.27
C ILE A 110 6.84 -19.66 18.72
N CYS A 111 6.75 -19.47 17.40
CA CYS A 111 5.62 -18.75 16.81
C CYS A 111 4.28 -19.45 17.08
N PHE A 112 4.24 -20.79 17.02
CA PHE A 112 3.02 -21.56 17.26
C PHE A 112 2.54 -21.50 18.71
N ILE A 113 3.42 -21.48 19.71
CA ILE A 113 2.98 -21.53 21.12
C ILE A 113 2.93 -20.17 21.80
N LYS A 114 3.64 -19.18 21.27
CA LYS A 114 3.81 -17.87 21.91
C LYS A 114 2.48 -17.16 22.22
N PRO A 115 1.48 -17.15 21.32
CA PRO A 115 0.14 -16.62 21.63
C PRO A 115 -0.65 -17.38 22.71
N LEU A 116 -0.33 -18.66 22.95
CA LEU A 116 -0.99 -19.47 24.00
C LEU A 116 -0.42 -19.19 25.41
N LEU A 117 0.63 -18.38 25.52
CA LEU A 117 1.32 -18.10 26.78
C LEU A 117 0.81 -16.82 27.45
N THR A 118 0.78 -16.82 28.78
CA THR A 118 0.53 -15.61 29.58
C THR A 118 1.58 -14.52 29.31
N GLN A 119 1.21 -13.25 29.47
CA GLN A 119 2.04 -12.08 29.14
C GLN A 119 3.43 -12.10 29.82
N ARG A 120 3.53 -12.65 31.04
CA ARG A 120 4.80 -12.79 31.77
C ARG A 120 5.73 -13.82 31.13
N ARG A 121 5.20 -14.92 30.60
CA ARG A 121 5.99 -15.98 29.93
C ARG A 121 6.23 -15.71 28.45
N TYR A 122 5.34 -14.94 27.83
CA TYR A 122 5.52 -14.40 26.49
C TYR A 122 6.86 -13.62 26.35
N GLN A 123 7.27 -12.93 27.41
CA GLN A 123 8.53 -12.16 27.45
C GLN A 123 9.77 -13.03 27.67
N SER A 124 9.63 -14.29 28.11
CA SER A 124 10.73 -15.16 28.52
C SER A 124 10.97 -16.37 27.60
N ILE A 125 10.23 -16.52 26.50
CA ILE A 125 10.39 -17.65 25.58
C ILE A 125 11.43 -17.38 24.48
N TYR A 126 12.40 -18.28 24.36
CA TYR A 126 13.54 -18.24 23.45
C TYR A 126 13.83 -19.65 22.88
N VAL A 127 14.72 -19.73 21.88
CA VAL A 127 15.09 -20.98 21.18
C VAL A 127 15.59 -22.08 22.13
N HIS A 128 16.16 -21.73 23.29
CA HIS A 128 16.77 -22.68 24.22
C HIS A 128 15.84 -23.16 25.35
N ASN A 129 14.63 -22.59 25.49
CA ASN A 129 13.73 -22.91 26.62
C ASN A 129 12.26 -23.08 26.21
N TYR A 130 11.98 -23.25 24.92
CA TYR A 130 10.61 -23.35 24.43
C TYR A 130 9.96 -24.71 24.78
N ASP A 131 10.73 -25.78 24.97
CA ASP A 131 10.22 -27.11 25.38
C ASP A 131 9.57 -27.05 26.77
N GLU A 132 10.09 -26.25 27.71
CA GLU A 132 9.45 -26.02 29.01
C GLU A 132 8.06 -25.39 28.85
N SER A 133 7.91 -24.51 27.85
CA SER A 133 6.63 -23.88 27.53
C SER A 133 5.65 -24.85 26.87
N ILE A 134 6.14 -25.75 26.02
CA ILE A 134 5.34 -26.84 25.45
C ILE A 134 4.87 -27.78 26.55
N HIS A 135 5.76 -28.22 27.43
CA HIS A 135 5.43 -29.13 28.53
C HIS A 135 4.39 -28.52 29.46
N HIS A 136 4.49 -27.22 29.75
CA HIS A 136 3.50 -26.56 30.58
C HIS A 136 2.11 -26.45 29.90
N LEU A 137 2.06 -26.16 28.60
CA LEU A 137 0.79 -26.02 27.87
C LEU A 137 0.17 -27.39 27.56
N PHE A 138 1.01 -28.38 27.27
CA PHE A 138 0.62 -29.73 26.89
C PHE A 138 1.45 -30.75 27.69
N PRO A 139 1.07 -31.05 28.96
CA PRO A 139 1.85 -31.90 29.88
C PRO A 139 2.14 -33.31 29.38
N ALA A 140 1.36 -33.80 28.41
CA ALA A 140 1.57 -35.09 27.75
C ALA A 140 2.86 -35.14 26.88
N TYR A 141 3.51 -33.99 26.64
CA TYR A 141 4.69 -33.87 25.81
C TYR A 141 5.83 -33.21 26.60
N ASN A 142 7.02 -33.83 26.63
CA ASN A 142 8.15 -33.33 27.43
C ASN A 142 9.14 -32.51 26.58
N SER A 143 9.61 -33.05 25.46
CA SER A 143 10.44 -32.32 24.49
C SER A 143 9.99 -32.65 23.07
N PHE A 144 9.72 -31.61 22.27
CA PHE A 144 9.24 -31.77 20.90
C PHE A 144 10.21 -32.54 20.00
N PHE A 145 11.51 -32.49 20.31
CA PHE A 145 12.54 -33.15 19.50
C PHE A 145 12.56 -34.66 19.68
N THR A 146 12.28 -35.11 20.90
CA THR A 146 12.24 -36.54 21.26
C THR A 146 10.98 -37.26 20.78
N LEU A 147 9.96 -36.49 20.36
CA LEU A 147 8.71 -37.06 19.85
C LEU A 147 8.93 -37.76 18.52
N ASN A 148 8.31 -38.93 18.36
CA ASN A 148 8.19 -39.55 17.06
C ASN A 148 7.28 -38.71 16.14
N VAL A 149 7.30 -38.99 14.84
CA VAL A 149 6.56 -38.17 13.87
C VAL A 149 5.05 -38.14 14.14
N VAL A 150 4.45 -39.25 14.57
CA VAL A 150 3.02 -39.30 14.92
C VAL A 150 2.72 -38.36 16.09
N GLN A 151 3.52 -38.45 17.15
CA GLN A 151 3.39 -37.58 18.33
C GLN A 151 3.63 -36.10 18.00
N LYS A 152 4.53 -35.79 17.07
CA LYS A 152 4.74 -34.41 16.58
C LYS A 152 3.51 -33.89 15.85
N ILE A 153 2.88 -34.70 15.02
CA ILE A 153 1.63 -34.35 14.33
C ILE A 153 0.51 -34.13 15.34
N ASP A 154 0.41 -35.00 16.35
CA ASP A 154 -0.61 -34.87 17.41
C ASP A 154 -0.40 -33.60 18.24
N LEU A 155 0.84 -33.23 18.56
CA LEU A 155 1.12 -31.98 19.25
C LEU A 155 0.79 -30.75 18.39
N LEU A 156 1.11 -30.75 17.08
CA LEU A 156 0.69 -29.67 16.19
C LEU A 156 -0.85 -29.54 16.15
N LYS A 157 -1.55 -30.67 16.19
CA LYS A 157 -3.01 -30.71 16.26
C LYS A 157 -3.55 -30.23 17.60
N ALA A 158 -2.91 -30.59 18.71
CA ALA A 158 -3.28 -30.09 20.02
C ALA A 158 -3.08 -28.57 20.12
N ILE A 159 -2.03 -28.04 19.51
CA ILE A 159 -1.79 -26.59 19.42
C ILE A 159 -2.89 -25.92 18.61
N GLU A 160 -3.19 -26.42 17.41
CA GLU A 160 -4.31 -25.93 16.58
C GLU A 160 -5.63 -25.93 17.36
N GLN A 161 -5.94 -27.04 18.05
CA GLN A 161 -7.17 -27.15 18.83
C GLN A 161 -7.19 -26.15 20.00
N ALA A 162 -6.07 -25.95 20.69
CA ALA A 162 -5.97 -24.94 21.75
C ALA A 162 -6.22 -23.52 21.22
N TYR A 163 -5.79 -23.19 20.00
CA TYR A 163 -6.17 -21.95 19.34
C TYR A 163 -7.68 -21.87 19.07
N MET A 164 -8.27 -22.97 18.63
CA MET A 164 -9.71 -23.00 18.35
C MET A 164 -10.56 -22.84 19.62
N GLU A 165 -10.05 -23.29 20.77
CA GLU A 165 -10.68 -23.19 22.09
C GLU A 165 -10.48 -21.83 22.77
N LEU A 166 -9.44 -21.06 22.38
CA LEU A 166 -9.26 -19.69 22.87
C LEU A 166 -10.43 -18.80 22.40
N SER A 167 -11.10 -18.17 23.37
CA SER A 167 -12.05 -17.08 23.15
C SER A 167 -11.34 -15.76 22.81
N ASP A 168 -10.35 -15.80 21.90
CA ASP A 168 -9.71 -14.59 21.38
C ASP A 168 -10.65 -13.96 20.35
N GLU A 169 -11.14 -12.76 20.65
CA GLU A 169 -11.98 -11.95 19.76
C GLU A 169 -11.38 -11.83 18.35
N LYS A 170 -10.04 -11.82 18.20
CA LYS A 170 -9.39 -11.76 16.88
C LYS A 170 -9.55 -13.05 16.09
N LEU A 171 -9.47 -14.21 16.73
CA LEU A 171 -9.72 -15.49 16.07
C LEU A 171 -11.23 -15.70 15.86
N GLN A 172 -12.08 -15.17 16.74
CA GLN A 172 -13.54 -15.22 16.62
C GLN A 172 -14.09 -14.29 15.52
N MET A 173 -13.54 -13.08 15.34
CA MET A 173 -13.86 -12.23 14.18
C MET A 173 -13.45 -12.87 12.85
N LEU A 174 -12.42 -13.74 12.87
CA LEU A 174 -12.00 -14.53 11.71
C LEU A 174 -12.84 -15.82 11.53
N LYS A 175 -13.59 -16.27 12.55
CA LYS A 175 -14.59 -17.34 12.44
C LYS A 175 -15.89 -16.83 11.80
N SER A 176 -16.19 -15.53 11.88
CA SER A 176 -17.42 -14.92 11.33
C SER A 176 -17.36 -14.60 9.82
N GLU A 177 -16.19 -14.70 9.20
CA GLU A 177 -16.04 -14.70 7.74
C GLU A 177 -15.97 -16.16 7.23
N ASP A 178 -17.11 -16.85 7.10
CA ASP A 178 -17.31 -18.14 6.38
C ASP A 178 -16.16 -19.17 6.40
N LEU A 179 -15.49 -19.35 7.55
CA LEU A 179 -14.39 -20.32 7.71
C LEU A 179 -14.74 -21.33 8.80
N ILE A 180 -15.66 -22.24 8.45
CA ILE A 180 -15.83 -23.50 9.17
C ILE A 180 -14.52 -24.30 9.03
N PRO A 181 -14.04 -25.01 10.05
CA PRO A 181 -12.89 -25.92 9.93
C PRO A 181 -13.02 -26.94 8.78
N ASP A 182 -14.25 -27.30 8.41
CA ASP A 182 -14.55 -28.10 7.23
C ASP A 182 -14.41 -27.35 5.89
N MET A 183 -14.47 -26.02 5.88
CA MET A 183 -14.17 -25.14 4.73
C MET A 183 -12.69 -24.81 4.58
N MET A 184 -11.83 -25.14 5.55
CA MET A 184 -10.37 -25.17 5.33
C MET A 184 -9.93 -26.30 4.39
N ARG A 185 -10.85 -27.19 3.99
CA ARG A 185 -10.70 -28.07 2.85
C ARG A 185 -10.83 -27.20 1.58
N LEU A 186 -9.71 -26.84 0.96
CA LEU A 186 -9.73 -26.33 -0.42
C LEU A 186 -10.61 -27.28 -1.24
N SER A 187 -11.63 -26.77 -1.94
CA SER A 187 -12.53 -27.64 -2.71
C SER A 187 -11.71 -28.59 -3.58
N PRO A 188 -12.05 -29.88 -3.63
CA PRO A 188 -11.28 -30.82 -4.42
C PRO A 188 -11.23 -30.35 -5.87
N ILE A 189 -10.07 -30.49 -6.52
CA ILE A 189 -9.88 -30.12 -7.92
C ILE A 189 -10.91 -30.87 -8.79
N GLY A 190 -11.19 -32.10 -8.39
CA GLY A 190 -12.28 -32.94 -8.88
C GLY A 190 -11.98 -34.41 -8.66
N THR A 191 -12.90 -35.25 -9.13
CA THR A 191 -12.82 -36.71 -8.99
C THR A 191 -12.63 -37.37 -10.35
N ASP A 192 -11.72 -38.34 -10.43
CA ASP A 192 -11.49 -39.11 -11.65
C ASP A 192 -12.58 -40.19 -11.86
N LYS A 193 -12.51 -40.91 -12.98
CA LYS A 193 -13.46 -42.00 -13.27
C LYS A 193 -13.41 -43.18 -12.31
N GLN A 194 -12.34 -43.30 -11.52
CA GLN A 194 -12.15 -44.38 -10.55
C GLN A 194 -12.65 -43.99 -9.15
N GLY A 195 -13.18 -42.77 -8.99
CA GLY A 195 -13.67 -42.25 -7.72
C GLY A 195 -12.57 -41.66 -6.84
N TRP A 196 -11.37 -41.43 -7.37
CA TRP A 196 -10.28 -40.78 -6.63
C TRP A 196 -10.41 -39.27 -6.71
N THR A 197 -10.37 -38.62 -5.55
CA THR A 197 -10.52 -37.17 -5.44
C THR A 197 -9.16 -36.51 -5.33
N TYR A 198 -8.91 -35.48 -6.14
CA TYR A 198 -7.61 -34.81 -6.23
C TYR A 198 -7.63 -33.48 -5.48
N TRP A 199 -6.58 -33.24 -4.71
CA TRP A 199 -6.47 -32.12 -3.79
C TRP A 199 -5.13 -31.42 -3.94
N TYR A 200 -5.16 -30.09 -3.87
CA TYR A 200 -3.97 -29.24 -3.89
C TYR A 200 -3.99 -28.37 -2.65
N PHE A 201 -2.93 -28.44 -1.84
CA PHE A 201 -2.81 -27.73 -0.56
C PHE A 201 -1.74 -26.63 -0.62
N GLY A 202 -1.52 -26.05 -1.80
CA GLY A 202 -0.48 -25.06 -2.05
C GLY A 202 0.90 -25.66 -2.38
N ASP A 203 1.85 -24.78 -2.69
CA ASP A 203 3.24 -25.09 -3.08
C ASP A 203 3.42 -25.89 -4.38
N SER A 204 4.05 -27.08 -4.33
CA SER A 204 4.46 -27.88 -5.50
C SER A 204 3.97 -29.32 -5.41
N ARG A 205 3.02 -29.61 -4.51
CA ARG A 205 2.59 -30.97 -4.19
C ARG A 205 1.13 -31.21 -4.56
N LEU A 206 0.86 -32.38 -5.16
CA LEU A 206 -0.50 -32.82 -5.51
C LEU A 206 -0.83 -34.09 -4.74
N TYR A 207 -2.02 -34.16 -4.17
CA TYR A 207 -2.49 -35.30 -3.40
C TYR A 207 -3.73 -35.92 -4.03
N ARG A 208 -3.89 -37.23 -3.91
CA ARG A 208 -5.17 -37.92 -4.14
C ARG A 208 -5.67 -38.53 -2.86
N GLU A 209 -6.96 -38.42 -2.63
CA GLU A 209 -7.67 -39.15 -1.60
C GLU A 209 -8.07 -40.53 -2.13
N ILE A 210 -7.74 -41.56 -1.35
CA ILE A 210 -8.08 -42.96 -1.68
C ILE A 210 -9.37 -43.32 -0.92
N PRO A 211 -10.45 -43.73 -1.61
CA PRO A 211 -11.68 -44.18 -0.95
C PRO A 211 -11.43 -45.44 -0.11
N ILE A 212 -11.84 -45.44 1.15
CA ILE A 212 -11.76 -46.63 2.01
C ILE A 212 -12.77 -47.68 1.50
N PRO A 213 -12.36 -48.93 1.18
CA PRO A 213 -13.29 -49.95 0.71
C PRO A 213 -14.30 -50.31 1.81
N GLN A 214 -15.59 -50.11 1.56
CA GLN A 214 -16.64 -50.68 2.40
C GLN A 214 -16.72 -52.20 2.15
N GLY A 215 -16.06 -52.97 3.01
CA GLY A 215 -16.30 -54.41 3.16
C GLY A 215 -15.15 -55.33 2.77
N LYS A 216 -14.38 -55.77 3.76
CA LYS A 216 -14.18 -57.19 4.13
C LYS A 216 -13.29 -57.26 5.38
N LYS A 217 -13.70 -58.14 6.30
CA LYS A 217 -13.11 -58.40 7.62
C LYS A 217 -11.59 -58.52 7.55
N GLY A 218 -10.90 -57.65 8.27
CA GLY A 218 -9.47 -57.77 8.53
C GLY A 218 -8.75 -56.43 8.50
N ILE A 219 -9.06 -55.53 9.42
CA ILE A 219 -8.17 -54.51 10.02
C ILE A 219 -8.92 -54.06 11.30
N ASP A 220 -8.61 -54.69 12.43
CA ASP A 220 -9.18 -54.36 13.76
C ASP A 220 -8.20 -53.51 14.61
N MET A 221 -7.24 -52.81 14.00
CA MET A 221 -6.17 -52.10 14.74
C MET A 221 -5.90 -50.66 14.29
N LEU A 222 -6.81 -49.99 13.57
CA LEU A 222 -6.75 -48.54 13.36
C LEU A 222 -8.18 -47.98 13.45
N ASN A 223 -8.45 -47.18 14.49
CA ASN A 223 -9.77 -46.66 14.82
C ASN A 223 -10.23 -45.61 13.79
N GLN A 224 -11.23 -45.98 12.97
CA GLN A 224 -12.34 -45.20 12.38
C GLN A 224 -12.16 -43.73 11.87
N THR A 225 -10.96 -43.19 11.65
CA THR A 225 -10.78 -41.82 11.09
C THR A 225 -9.73 -41.72 9.96
N GLU A 226 -9.57 -42.74 9.12
CA GLU A 226 -8.47 -42.80 8.13
C GLU A 226 -8.91 -42.62 6.68
N PHE A 227 -9.05 -41.37 6.22
CA PHE A 227 -8.88 -41.08 4.78
C PHE A 227 -7.38 -40.91 4.52
N THR A 228 -6.76 -41.81 3.76
CA THR A 228 -5.35 -41.67 3.39
C THR A 228 -5.23 -40.85 2.11
N PHE A 229 -4.55 -39.72 2.24
CA PHE A 229 -4.06 -38.99 1.08
C PHE A 229 -2.81 -39.69 0.58
N GLN A 230 -2.61 -39.69 -0.73
CA GLN A 230 -1.37 -40.12 -1.35
C GLN A 230 -0.77 -38.95 -2.10
N LEU A 231 0.47 -38.62 -1.76
CA LEU A 231 1.28 -37.68 -2.52
C LEU A 231 1.55 -38.25 -3.93
N ILE A 232 1.06 -37.55 -4.95
CA ILE A 232 1.16 -37.94 -6.37
C ILE A 232 2.31 -37.20 -7.03
N CYS A 233 2.37 -35.89 -6.79
CA CYS A 233 3.39 -35.03 -7.35
C CYS A 233 4.17 -34.36 -6.24
N TYR A 234 5.49 -34.43 -6.32
CA TYR A 234 6.42 -33.76 -5.39
C TYR A 234 7.75 -33.36 -6.04
N SER A 235 7.95 -33.74 -7.31
CA SER A 235 9.12 -33.43 -8.12
C SER A 235 8.69 -32.93 -9.51
N LEU A 236 9.61 -32.25 -10.21
CA LEU A 236 9.40 -31.82 -11.60
C LEU A 236 9.00 -33.00 -12.49
N GLU A 237 9.73 -34.12 -12.38
CA GLU A 237 9.45 -35.35 -13.13
C GLU A 237 8.04 -35.90 -12.84
N SER A 238 7.62 -35.92 -11.57
CA SER A 238 6.29 -36.39 -11.19
C SER A 238 5.15 -35.52 -11.77
N TRP A 239 5.38 -34.21 -11.92
CA TRP A 239 4.43 -33.29 -12.55
C TRP A 239 4.35 -33.51 -14.07
N HIS A 240 5.48 -33.66 -14.76
CA HIS A 240 5.49 -33.98 -16.19
C HIS A 240 4.77 -35.30 -16.48
N ASN A 241 5.02 -36.32 -15.66
CA ASN A 241 4.36 -37.62 -15.78
C ASN A 241 2.86 -37.52 -15.53
N THR A 242 2.44 -36.77 -14.52
CA THR A 242 1.02 -36.59 -14.17
C THR A 242 0.27 -35.82 -15.25
N ILE A 243 0.84 -34.76 -15.83
CA ILE A 243 0.23 -34.05 -16.96
C ILE A 243 0.03 -34.97 -18.17
N SER A 244 1.03 -35.80 -18.50
CA SER A 244 0.94 -36.77 -19.61
C SER A 244 -0.18 -37.81 -19.39
N VAL A 245 -0.41 -38.21 -18.14
CA VAL A 245 -1.51 -39.11 -17.77
C VAL A 245 -2.87 -38.39 -17.88
N PHE A 246 -2.98 -37.17 -17.35
CA PHE A 246 -4.23 -36.40 -17.34
C PHE A 246 -4.64 -35.83 -18.70
N GLN A 247 -3.70 -35.66 -19.64
CA GLN A 247 -4.03 -35.37 -21.05
C GLN A 247 -4.89 -36.46 -21.72
N LYS A 248 -4.84 -37.68 -21.20
CA LYS A 248 -5.65 -38.82 -21.65
C LYS A 248 -6.86 -39.08 -20.75
N GLU A 249 -7.04 -38.27 -19.71
CA GLU A 249 -8.18 -38.37 -18.81
C GLU A 249 -9.45 -37.90 -19.53
N THR A 250 -10.52 -38.59 -19.21
CA THR A 250 -11.81 -38.45 -19.84
C THR A 250 -12.72 -37.45 -19.15
N ASN A 251 -12.50 -37.19 -17.85
CA ASN A 251 -13.05 -36.01 -17.20
C ASN A 251 -12.26 -34.77 -17.67
N LYS A 252 -12.77 -34.13 -18.73
CA LYS A 252 -12.10 -32.98 -19.37
C LYS A 252 -11.93 -31.79 -18.44
N GLU A 253 -12.84 -31.60 -17.48
CA GLU A 253 -12.77 -30.48 -16.54
C GLU A 253 -11.66 -30.70 -15.51
N LEU A 254 -11.59 -31.89 -14.92
CA LEU A 254 -10.50 -32.27 -14.01
C LEU A 254 -9.14 -32.25 -14.73
N ALA A 255 -9.10 -32.78 -15.95
CA ALA A 255 -7.90 -32.81 -16.78
C ALA A 255 -7.37 -31.39 -17.07
N ALA A 256 -8.25 -30.46 -17.45
CA ALA A 256 -7.88 -29.08 -17.70
C ALA A 256 -7.31 -28.42 -16.43
N LYS A 257 -8.02 -28.53 -15.30
CA LYS A 257 -7.58 -27.94 -14.02
C LYS A 257 -6.22 -28.48 -13.56
N ILE A 258 -5.99 -29.80 -13.64
CA ILE A 258 -4.71 -30.42 -13.23
C ILE A 258 -3.58 -30.07 -14.21
N CYS A 259 -3.87 -30.00 -15.52
CA CYS A 259 -2.86 -29.63 -16.52
C CYS A 259 -2.44 -28.16 -16.39
N ASP A 260 -3.39 -27.25 -16.20
CA ASP A 260 -3.12 -25.82 -16.03
C ASP A 260 -2.30 -25.58 -14.75
N LEU A 261 -2.72 -26.18 -13.63
CA LEU A 261 -1.99 -26.14 -12.37
C LEU A 261 -0.58 -26.75 -12.50
N GLY A 262 -0.46 -27.87 -13.19
CA GLY A 262 0.82 -28.54 -13.39
C GLY A 262 1.80 -27.72 -14.21
N LEU A 263 1.34 -27.03 -15.26
CA LEU A 263 2.19 -26.15 -16.07
C LEU A 263 2.71 -24.96 -15.26
N GLU A 264 1.90 -24.40 -14.36
CA GLU A 264 2.32 -23.34 -13.46
C GLU A 264 3.40 -23.83 -12.49
N ILE A 265 3.18 -24.99 -11.86
CA ILE A 265 4.10 -25.56 -10.88
C ILE A 265 5.43 -25.99 -11.52
N ILE A 266 5.40 -26.56 -12.73
CA ILE A 266 6.63 -26.92 -13.46
C ILE A 266 7.50 -25.68 -13.69
N ARG A 267 6.93 -24.57 -14.20
CA ARG A 267 7.69 -23.32 -14.39
C ARG A 267 8.34 -22.84 -13.09
N LYS A 268 7.61 -22.96 -11.98
CA LYS A 268 8.10 -22.57 -10.65
C LYS A 268 9.25 -23.48 -10.19
N LEU A 269 9.15 -24.79 -10.39
CA LEU A 269 10.18 -25.76 -10.03
C LEU A 269 11.44 -25.62 -10.90
N GLU A 270 11.31 -25.41 -12.21
CA GLU A 270 12.42 -25.16 -13.13
C GLU A 270 13.20 -23.90 -12.73
N ALA A 271 12.49 -22.83 -12.38
CA ALA A 271 13.11 -21.59 -11.91
C ALA A 271 13.89 -21.79 -10.60
N GLN A 272 13.36 -22.61 -9.68
CA GLN A 272 14.02 -22.95 -8.42
C GLN A 272 15.26 -23.82 -8.63
N GLU A 273 15.21 -24.81 -9.52
CA GLU A 273 16.35 -25.68 -9.83
C GLU A 273 17.48 -24.91 -10.52
N ALA A 274 17.16 -24.02 -11.47
CA ALA A 274 18.11 -23.13 -12.10
C ALA A 274 18.82 -22.21 -11.07
N ALA A 275 18.06 -21.68 -10.10
CA ALA A 275 18.63 -20.88 -9.02
C ALA A 275 19.54 -21.71 -8.10
N ARG A 276 19.18 -22.97 -7.80
CA ARG A 276 20.00 -23.88 -7.00
C ARG A 276 21.32 -24.22 -7.69
N LEU A 277 21.28 -24.58 -8.98
CA LEU A 277 22.48 -24.88 -9.78
C LEU A 277 23.42 -23.66 -9.87
N LYS A 278 22.85 -22.45 -10.02
CA LYS A 278 23.62 -21.20 -10.00
C LYS A 278 24.35 -21.00 -8.66
N ASN A 279 23.69 -21.31 -7.55
CA ASN A 279 24.26 -21.19 -6.21
C ASN A 279 25.29 -22.28 -5.88
N GLU A 280 25.05 -23.53 -6.29
CA GLU A 280 26.02 -24.62 -6.14
C GLU A 280 27.26 -24.40 -6.99
N ALA A 281 27.12 -23.91 -8.23
CA ALA A 281 28.24 -23.53 -9.07
C ALA A 281 29.07 -22.40 -8.45
N LYS A 282 28.40 -21.43 -7.81
CA LYS A 282 29.06 -20.34 -7.06
C LYS A 282 29.82 -20.88 -5.86
N SER A 283 29.24 -21.84 -5.12
CA SER A 283 29.87 -22.46 -3.95
C SER A 283 31.04 -23.39 -4.31
N LYS A 284 30.91 -24.21 -5.37
CA LYS A 284 32.01 -25.04 -5.89
C LYS A 284 33.18 -24.19 -6.37
N ARG A 285 32.90 -23.12 -7.13
CA ARG A 285 33.94 -22.20 -7.61
C ARG A 285 34.64 -21.46 -6.46
N ALA A 286 33.94 -21.20 -5.35
CA ALA A 286 34.54 -20.63 -4.15
C ALA A 286 35.47 -21.64 -3.44
N LYS A 287 35.04 -22.91 -3.32
CA LYS A 287 35.84 -23.99 -2.70
C LYS A 287 37.06 -24.38 -3.55
N GLU A 288 36.94 -24.41 -4.88
CA GLU A 288 38.05 -24.67 -5.80
C GLU A 288 39.11 -23.55 -5.79
N LEU A 289 38.70 -22.32 -5.49
CA LEU A 289 39.63 -21.19 -5.33
C LEU A 289 40.47 -21.29 -4.04
N GLU A 290 39.94 -21.96 -3.01
CA GLU A 290 40.61 -22.15 -1.72
C GLU A 290 41.64 -23.29 -1.73
N SER A 291 41.55 -24.24 -2.67
CA SER A 291 42.41 -25.45 -2.69
C SER A 291 43.69 -25.35 -3.54
N VAL A 292 44.05 -24.18 -4.08
CA VAL A 292 45.21 -24.03 -4.97
C VAL A 292 46.50 -23.69 -4.19
N PRO A 293 47.55 -24.56 -4.19
CA PRO A 293 48.80 -24.27 -3.49
C PRO A 293 49.64 -23.25 -4.27
N ARG A 294 50.10 -22.21 -3.59
CA ARG A 294 50.96 -21.16 -4.18
C ARG A 294 52.43 -21.43 -3.88
N LYS A 295 53.27 -21.49 -4.93
CA LYS A 295 54.63 -20.91 -4.90
C LYS A 295 55.18 -20.60 -6.31
N ARG A 296 55.55 -19.32 -6.47
CA ARG A 296 56.67 -18.65 -7.20
C ARG A 296 57.11 -19.19 -8.58
N SER A 297 57.48 -18.37 -9.57
CA SER A 297 57.53 -16.92 -9.77
C SER A 297 57.85 -16.64 -11.26
N SER A 298 57.14 -15.69 -11.88
CA SER A 298 57.62 -14.89 -13.01
C SER A 298 56.89 -13.54 -12.93
N ARG A 299 57.36 -12.72 -11.98
CA ARG A 299 56.86 -11.36 -11.73
C ARG A 299 57.32 -10.52 -12.92
N LEU A 300 56.45 -10.22 -13.88
CA LEU A 300 56.16 -8.83 -14.29
C LEU A 300 55.20 -8.74 -15.48
N GLU A 301 55.07 -9.76 -16.34
CA GLU A 301 54.11 -9.73 -17.46
C GLU A 301 52.66 -9.99 -17.00
N VAL A 302 52.48 -10.81 -15.97
CA VAL A 302 51.16 -11.20 -15.44
C VAL A 302 50.43 -10.05 -14.73
N LYS A 303 51.13 -8.98 -14.32
CA LYS A 303 50.53 -7.92 -13.50
C LYS A 303 49.57 -7.02 -14.30
N PHE A 304 49.90 -6.77 -15.57
CA PHE A 304 49.05 -5.98 -16.47
C PHE A 304 47.81 -6.77 -16.93
N ASP A 305 47.95 -8.07 -17.21
CA ASP A 305 46.83 -8.94 -17.57
C ASP A 305 45.90 -9.26 -16.38
N GLN A 306 46.42 -9.30 -15.16
CA GLN A 306 45.63 -9.51 -13.93
C GLN A 306 44.80 -8.28 -13.54
N GLU A 307 45.32 -7.08 -13.76
CA GLU A 307 44.56 -5.85 -13.55
C GLU A 307 43.44 -5.70 -14.60
N ALA A 308 43.73 -5.95 -15.88
CA ALA A 308 42.71 -5.93 -16.94
C ALA A 308 41.58 -6.96 -16.71
N LYS A 309 41.93 -8.19 -16.28
CA LYS A 309 40.93 -9.20 -15.92
C LYS A 309 40.14 -8.85 -14.66
N ARG A 310 40.76 -8.20 -13.66
CA ARG A 310 40.05 -7.72 -12.46
C ARG A 310 39.08 -6.59 -12.79
N GLN A 311 39.49 -5.63 -13.62
CA GLN A 311 38.60 -4.54 -14.06
C GLN A 311 37.38 -5.11 -14.79
N LYS A 312 37.59 -6.07 -15.70
CA LYS A 312 36.50 -6.68 -16.47
C LYS A 312 35.51 -7.46 -15.60
N ILE A 313 36.00 -8.18 -14.58
CA ILE A 313 35.14 -8.89 -13.61
C ILE A 313 34.31 -7.90 -12.77
N ILE A 314 34.91 -6.79 -12.35
CA ILE A 314 34.22 -5.74 -11.57
C ILE A 314 33.12 -5.08 -12.43
N GLU A 315 33.39 -4.88 -13.72
CA GLU A 315 32.45 -4.27 -14.66
C GLU A 315 31.29 -5.22 -15.01
N GLU A 316 31.57 -6.51 -15.21
CA GLU A 316 30.56 -7.56 -15.36
C GLU A 316 29.70 -7.74 -14.09
N GLU A 317 30.30 -7.66 -12.89
CA GLU A 317 29.53 -7.67 -11.63
C GLU A 317 28.64 -6.44 -11.46
N LYS A 318 29.11 -5.26 -11.88
CA LYS A 318 28.30 -4.03 -11.89
C LYS A 318 27.12 -4.10 -12.86
N GLN A 319 27.33 -4.63 -14.06
CA GLN A 319 26.25 -4.82 -15.03
C GLN A 319 25.23 -5.84 -14.54
N ARG A 320 25.69 -6.90 -13.88
CA ARG A 320 24.82 -7.94 -13.32
C ARG A 320 24.00 -7.43 -12.13
N SER A 321 24.59 -6.64 -11.24
CA SER A 321 23.85 -6.05 -10.12
C SER A 321 22.82 -5.03 -10.57
N ALA A 322 23.12 -4.25 -11.62
CA ALA A 322 22.16 -3.34 -12.24
C ALA A 322 20.96 -4.08 -12.88
N LEU A 323 21.21 -5.20 -13.56
CA LEU A 323 20.15 -6.05 -14.13
C LEU A 323 19.27 -6.68 -13.05
N GLU A 324 19.87 -7.20 -11.96
CA GLU A 324 19.13 -7.76 -10.82
C GLU A 324 18.27 -6.68 -10.10
N GLU A 325 18.74 -5.43 -10.06
CA GLU A 325 17.97 -4.33 -9.48
C GLU A 325 16.78 -3.93 -10.38
N ILE A 326 16.94 -3.93 -11.70
CA ILE A 326 15.87 -3.68 -12.67
C ILE A 326 14.79 -4.77 -12.58
N GLU A 327 15.20 -6.03 -12.51
CA GLU A 327 14.28 -7.17 -12.39
C GLU A 327 13.49 -7.12 -11.07
N ARG A 328 14.16 -6.75 -9.96
CA ARG A 328 13.51 -6.54 -8.66
C ARG A 328 12.48 -5.40 -8.71
N LYS A 329 12.81 -4.29 -9.36
CA LYS A 329 11.88 -3.15 -9.53
C LYS A 329 10.67 -3.53 -10.39
N ASN A 330 10.87 -4.32 -11.44
CA ASN A 330 9.79 -4.81 -12.29
C ASN A 330 8.85 -5.78 -11.55
N LYS A 331 9.40 -6.66 -10.71
CA LYS A 331 8.60 -7.59 -9.90
C LYS A 331 7.72 -6.85 -8.88
N ILE A 332 8.29 -5.87 -8.17
CA ILE A 332 7.55 -5.04 -7.20
C ILE A 332 6.44 -4.24 -7.91
N LYS A 333 6.72 -3.74 -9.12
CA LYS A 333 5.73 -3.04 -9.94
C LYS A 333 4.57 -3.94 -10.35
N GLN A 334 4.85 -5.20 -10.71
CA GLN A 334 3.83 -6.17 -11.10
C GLN A 334 2.94 -6.59 -9.92
N GLU A 335 3.54 -6.81 -8.73
CA GLU A 335 2.83 -7.14 -7.49
C GLU A 335 1.93 -5.99 -7.02
N LYS A 336 2.37 -4.73 -7.15
CA LYS A 336 1.54 -3.55 -6.86
C LYS A 336 0.34 -3.43 -7.82
N LEU A 337 0.54 -3.75 -9.10
CA LEU A 337 -0.52 -3.68 -10.10
C LEU A 337 -1.62 -4.72 -9.85
N THR A 338 -1.23 -5.94 -9.44
CA THR A 338 -2.17 -7.02 -9.12
C THR A 338 -2.98 -6.69 -7.86
N ALA A 339 -2.32 -6.23 -6.78
CA ALA A 339 -3.01 -5.82 -5.56
C ALA A 339 -4.00 -4.67 -5.79
N GLN A 340 -3.66 -3.69 -6.63
CA GLN A 340 -4.58 -2.60 -6.99
C GLN A 340 -5.77 -3.07 -7.82
N GLN A 341 -5.64 -4.18 -8.55
CA GLN A 341 -6.72 -4.75 -9.34
C GLN A 341 -7.70 -5.55 -8.47
N GLU A 342 -7.18 -6.36 -7.54
CA GLU A 342 -7.98 -7.08 -6.54
C GLU A 342 -8.77 -6.12 -5.64
N GLU A 343 -8.15 -5.02 -5.18
CA GLU A 343 -8.85 -4.01 -4.36
C GLU A 343 -9.99 -3.33 -5.13
N ARG A 344 -9.82 -3.12 -6.44
CA ARG A 344 -10.89 -2.56 -7.28
C ARG A 344 -12.05 -3.54 -7.44
N GLU A 345 -11.76 -4.83 -7.62
CA GLU A 345 -12.80 -5.87 -7.76
C GLU A 345 -13.60 -6.02 -6.47
N LEU A 346 -12.94 -6.03 -5.30
CA LEU A 346 -13.63 -6.08 -4.00
C LEU A 346 -14.53 -4.86 -3.77
N ARG A 347 -14.10 -3.65 -4.12
CA ARG A 347 -14.93 -2.45 -3.99
C ARG A 347 -16.14 -2.45 -4.93
N VAL A 348 -16.01 -3.04 -6.12
CA VAL A 348 -17.12 -3.19 -7.06
C VAL A 348 -18.15 -4.17 -6.50
N GLU A 349 -17.71 -5.29 -5.94
CA GLU A 349 -18.62 -6.29 -5.35
C GLU A 349 -19.29 -5.79 -4.07
N GLU A 350 -18.56 -5.07 -3.21
CA GLU A 350 -19.13 -4.43 -2.02
C GLU A 350 -20.22 -3.40 -2.40
N ALA A 351 -19.97 -2.59 -3.43
CA ALA A 351 -20.95 -1.63 -3.93
C ALA A 351 -22.19 -2.34 -4.51
N ARG A 352 -21.99 -3.46 -5.21
CA ARG A 352 -23.08 -4.30 -5.74
C ARG A 352 -23.94 -4.87 -4.61
N LEU A 353 -23.33 -5.50 -3.60
CA LEU A 353 -24.06 -6.09 -2.46
C LEU A 353 -24.85 -5.03 -1.68
N LYS A 354 -24.29 -3.82 -1.49
CA LYS A 354 -25.01 -2.71 -0.85
C LYS A 354 -26.21 -2.25 -1.68
N ASN A 355 -26.10 -2.22 -3.00
CA ASN A 355 -27.21 -1.88 -3.88
C ASN A 355 -28.30 -2.96 -3.87
N ASP A 356 -27.92 -4.24 -3.88
CA ASP A 356 -28.86 -5.37 -3.83
C ASP A 356 -29.64 -5.36 -2.50
N LEU A 357 -28.94 -5.13 -1.37
CA LEU A 357 -29.57 -4.97 -0.05
C LEU A 357 -30.50 -3.75 0.01
N HIS A 358 -30.08 -2.63 -0.58
CA HIS A 358 -30.89 -1.41 -0.62
C HIS A 358 -32.16 -1.59 -1.46
N ALA A 359 -32.05 -2.30 -2.59
CA ALA A 359 -33.18 -2.65 -3.44
C ALA A 359 -34.16 -3.58 -2.72
N TYR A 360 -33.65 -4.59 -2.01
CA TYR A 360 -34.45 -5.52 -1.21
C TYR A 360 -35.24 -4.79 -0.10
N LEU A 361 -34.57 -3.96 0.70
CA LEU A 361 -35.25 -3.17 1.74
C LEU A 361 -36.25 -2.17 1.17
N THR A 362 -35.96 -1.58 0.01
CA THR A 362 -36.89 -0.64 -0.63
C THR A 362 -38.15 -1.36 -1.10
N GLY A 363 -38.02 -2.58 -1.63
CA GLY A 363 -39.15 -3.45 -1.97
C GLY A 363 -40.00 -3.85 -0.76
N LEU A 364 -39.37 -4.15 0.38
CA LEU A 364 -40.07 -4.42 1.63
C LEU A 364 -40.81 -3.19 2.16
N ILE A 365 -40.18 -2.01 2.13
CA ILE A 365 -40.79 -0.74 2.56
C ILE A 365 -42.00 -0.38 1.68
N SER A 366 -41.96 -0.64 0.38
CA SER A 366 -43.09 -0.34 -0.52
C SER A 366 -44.32 -1.22 -0.30
N ASN A 367 -44.16 -2.39 0.33
CA ASN A 367 -45.22 -3.37 0.55
C ASN A 367 -45.64 -3.51 2.03
N ALA A 368 -45.08 -2.69 2.92
CA ALA A 368 -45.29 -2.76 4.37
C ALA A 368 -46.42 -1.82 4.85
N GLU A 369 -47.14 -2.20 5.90
CA GLU A 369 -48.13 -1.34 6.57
C GLU A 369 -47.46 -0.16 7.29
N GLU A 370 -48.19 0.95 7.53
CA GLU A 370 -47.63 2.22 8.04
C GLU A 370 -46.75 2.06 9.31
N ASP A 371 -47.11 1.17 10.22
CA ASP A 371 -46.36 0.88 11.44
C ASP A 371 -45.05 0.11 11.20
N GLN A 372 -44.96 -0.67 10.13
CA GLN A 372 -43.74 -1.40 9.75
C GLN A 372 -42.78 -0.55 8.91
N VAL A 373 -43.30 0.40 8.13
CA VAL A 373 -42.51 1.32 7.30
C VAL A 373 -41.50 2.10 8.15
N LEU A 374 -41.88 2.54 9.35
CA LEU A 374 -40.99 3.30 10.24
C LEU A 374 -39.82 2.44 10.77
N LYS A 375 -40.08 1.16 11.10
CA LYS A 375 -39.04 0.21 11.54
C LYS A 375 -38.07 -0.13 10.42
N LEU A 376 -38.58 -0.42 9.22
CA LEU A 376 -37.76 -0.74 8.04
C LEU A 376 -36.92 0.47 7.57
N ARG A 377 -37.44 1.70 7.68
CA ARG A 377 -36.67 2.93 7.40
C ARG A 377 -35.50 3.13 8.37
N LYS A 378 -35.68 2.80 9.66
CA LYS A 378 -34.60 2.85 10.65
C LYS A 378 -33.48 1.85 10.33
N LEU A 379 -33.82 0.67 9.81
CA LEU A 379 -32.86 -0.35 9.39
C LEU A 379 -32.09 0.04 8.13
N ARG A 380 -32.74 0.74 7.19
CA ARG A 380 -32.10 1.26 5.96
C ARG A 380 -31.06 2.35 6.23
N ALA A 381 -31.11 3.03 7.38
CA ALA A 381 -30.19 4.12 7.67
C ALA A 381 -28.74 3.60 7.87
N PRO A 382 -27.71 4.30 7.37
CA PRO A 382 -26.31 3.90 7.54
C PRO A 382 -25.88 3.90 9.01
N ILE A 383 -24.88 3.09 9.33
CA ILE A 383 -24.23 3.02 10.64
C ILE A 383 -22.95 3.87 10.57
N TYR A 384 -22.85 4.88 11.44
CA TYR A 384 -21.67 5.73 11.58
C TYR A 384 -20.86 5.33 12.83
N SER A 385 -19.58 5.73 12.89
CA SER A 385 -18.71 5.50 14.06
C SER A 385 -19.22 6.15 15.35
N THR A 386 -20.14 7.11 15.26
CA THR A 386 -20.80 7.81 16.37
C THR A 386 -22.16 7.24 16.75
N THR A 387 -22.59 6.15 16.11
CA THR A 387 -23.87 5.48 16.40
C THR A 387 -23.83 4.91 17.81
N THR A 388 -24.74 5.36 18.68
CA THR A 388 -24.85 4.84 20.05
C THR A 388 -25.09 3.34 20.06
N GLU A 389 -24.50 2.61 21.01
CA GLU A 389 -24.67 1.15 21.17
C GLU A 389 -26.13 0.71 21.18
N GLN A 390 -27.01 1.50 21.82
CA GLN A 390 -28.44 1.21 21.88
C GLN A 390 -29.13 1.24 20.51
N LEU A 391 -28.75 2.19 19.65
CA LEU A 391 -29.27 2.30 18.27
C LEU A 391 -28.66 1.24 17.35
N LEU A 392 -27.39 0.86 17.59
CA LEU A 392 -26.76 -0.27 16.91
C LEU A 392 -27.50 -1.57 17.24
N LEU A 393 -27.82 -1.78 18.51
CA LEU A 393 -28.58 -2.93 19.00
C LEU A 393 -30.00 -2.99 18.42
N GLU A 394 -30.72 -1.85 18.39
CA GLU A 394 -32.04 -1.76 17.78
C GLU A 394 -32.01 -2.10 16.29
N LYS A 395 -30.98 -1.64 15.57
CA LYS A 395 -30.80 -1.99 14.16
C LYS A 395 -30.49 -3.48 14.00
N MET A 396 -29.58 -4.03 14.79
CA MET A 396 -29.26 -5.46 14.75
C MET A 396 -30.50 -6.32 15.04
N LYS A 397 -31.29 -5.96 16.05
CA LYS A 397 -32.58 -6.61 16.36
C LYS A 397 -33.53 -6.58 15.18
N GLY A 398 -33.72 -5.42 14.54
CA GLY A 398 -34.62 -5.33 13.38
C GLY A 398 -34.09 -6.04 12.12
N TRP A 399 -32.76 -6.10 11.91
CA TRP A 399 -32.16 -6.90 10.84
C TRP A 399 -32.38 -8.40 11.06
N ILE A 400 -32.34 -8.83 12.33
CA ILE A 400 -32.57 -10.22 12.72
C ILE A 400 -34.06 -10.59 12.68
N GLU A 401 -34.95 -9.68 13.07
CA GLU A 401 -36.41 -9.85 12.89
C GLU A 401 -36.80 -10.04 11.41
N LEU A 402 -36.05 -9.42 10.49
CA LEU A 402 -36.19 -9.60 9.04
C LEU A 402 -35.73 -10.97 8.54
N LEU A 403 -34.95 -11.72 9.34
CA LEU A 403 -34.43 -13.05 9.01
C LEU A 403 -35.37 -14.19 9.49
N GLU A 404 -36.66 -13.90 9.64
CA GLU A 404 -37.78 -14.86 9.87
C GLU A 404 -37.76 -15.74 11.14
N HIS A 405 -36.84 -15.56 12.09
CA HIS A 405 -36.83 -16.33 13.34
C HIS A 405 -36.71 -15.46 14.60
N PRO A 406 -37.49 -15.74 15.67
CA PRO A 406 -37.43 -14.97 16.92
C PRO A 406 -36.11 -15.27 17.66
N ILE A 407 -35.18 -14.31 17.62
CA ILE A 407 -33.95 -14.34 18.42
C ILE A 407 -34.05 -13.24 19.46
N SER A 408 -33.99 -13.62 20.74
CA SER A 408 -33.89 -12.67 21.84
C SER A 408 -32.46 -12.15 21.97
N VAL A 409 -32.31 -10.83 22.16
CA VAL A 409 -31.00 -10.16 22.24
C VAL A 409 -30.90 -9.42 23.56
N GLU A 410 -30.00 -9.90 24.43
CA GLU A 410 -29.70 -9.34 25.75
C GLU A 410 -28.29 -8.73 25.75
N LEU A 411 -28.12 -7.62 26.49
CA LEU A 411 -26.85 -6.93 26.65
C LEU A 411 -26.30 -7.29 28.04
N GLN A 412 -25.20 -8.04 28.09
CA GLN A 412 -24.49 -8.39 29.32
C GLN A 412 -23.03 -7.98 29.17
N ASP A 413 -22.51 -7.19 30.10
CA ASP A 413 -21.10 -6.79 30.20
C ASP A 413 -20.49 -6.21 28.91
N ASN A 414 -21.20 -5.33 28.20
CA ASN A 414 -20.81 -4.75 26.89
C ASN A 414 -20.69 -5.76 25.73
N HIS A 415 -21.15 -7.00 25.91
CA HIS A 415 -21.28 -7.98 24.83
C HIS A 415 -22.75 -8.24 24.51
N VAL A 416 -23.07 -8.29 23.22
CA VAL A 416 -24.43 -8.57 22.74
C VAL A 416 -24.61 -10.08 22.62
N GLN A 417 -25.53 -10.64 23.42
CA GLN A 417 -25.80 -12.08 23.45
C GLN A 417 -27.12 -12.39 22.72
N PHE A 418 -27.09 -13.29 21.74
CA PHE A 418 -28.23 -13.71 20.93
C PHE A 418 -28.71 -15.10 21.38
N LYS A 419 -30.00 -15.25 21.72
CA LYS A 419 -30.64 -16.51 22.10
C LYS A 419 -31.80 -16.78 21.15
N GLY A 420 -31.66 -17.76 20.24
CA GLY A 420 -32.72 -18.18 19.31
C GLY A 420 -32.98 -19.69 19.37
N GLU A 421 -34.24 -20.09 19.21
CA GLU A 421 -34.66 -21.49 19.05
C GLU A 421 -34.42 -21.95 17.60
N HIS A 422 -33.76 -23.09 17.41
CA HIS A 422 -33.59 -23.74 16.11
C HIS A 422 -34.89 -24.41 15.66
N LEU A 423 -35.24 -24.36 14.35
CA LEU A 423 -35.50 -25.56 13.52
C LEU A 423 -35.88 -25.29 12.03
N SER A 424 -35.23 -26.10 11.18
CA SER A 424 -35.67 -26.79 9.93
C SER A 424 -36.10 -26.06 8.65
N GLU A 425 -35.33 -26.37 7.59
CA GLU A 425 -35.59 -26.48 6.15
C GLU A 425 -36.95 -26.07 5.56
N GLY A 426 -36.88 -25.16 4.57
CA GLY A 426 -37.53 -25.37 3.26
C GLY A 426 -38.58 -24.34 2.83
N THR A 427 -38.21 -23.37 2.00
CA THR A 427 -39.03 -22.90 0.86
C THR A 427 -38.23 -22.00 -0.09
N THR A 428 -38.29 -22.28 -1.39
CA THR A 428 -37.66 -21.50 -2.48
C THR A 428 -38.50 -20.27 -2.85
N PRO A 429 -37.91 -19.09 -3.14
CA PRO A 429 -38.66 -17.92 -3.59
C PRO A 429 -38.89 -17.89 -5.13
N PRO A 430 -39.96 -17.23 -5.62
CA PRO A 430 -40.37 -17.21 -7.03
C PRO A 430 -39.62 -16.13 -7.86
N PRO A 431 -39.71 -16.16 -9.21
CA PRO A 431 -38.87 -15.30 -10.06
C PRO A 431 -39.39 -13.86 -10.14
N LEU A 432 -38.47 -12.89 -10.10
CA LEU A 432 -38.75 -11.47 -10.25
C LEU A 432 -39.08 -11.10 -11.71
N SER A 433 -40.12 -10.29 -11.86
CA SER A 433 -40.55 -9.66 -13.12
C SER A 433 -39.67 -8.45 -13.48
N THR A 434 -39.49 -8.25 -14.79
CA THR A 434 -38.71 -7.18 -15.41
C THR A 434 -39.37 -5.80 -15.27
N PRO A 435 -38.63 -4.72 -14.95
CA PRO A 435 -39.20 -3.38 -14.92
C PRO A 435 -39.18 -2.72 -16.31
N VAL A 436 -40.30 -2.06 -16.61
CA VAL A 436 -40.55 -1.22 -17.77
C VAL A 436 -39.73 0.07 -17.66
N ARG A 437 -39.09 0.48 -18.77
CA ARG A 437 -38.38 1.76 -18.93
C ARG A 437 -39.35 2.94 -18.83
N SER A 438 -39.08 3.88 -17.93
CA SER A 438 -39.56 5.26 -18.02
C SER A 438 -38.37 6.18 -18.28
N ASP A 439 -38.42 6.88 -19.42
CA ASP A 439 -37.43 7.87 -19.82
C ASP A 439 -37.45 9.09 -18.88
N ASN A 440 -36.27 9.66 -18.62
CA ASN A 440 -35.99 10.95 -17.95
C ASN A 440 -35.64 10.98 -16.45
N VAL A 441 -34.68 10.18 -15.98
CA VAL A 441 -33.89 10.55 -14.78
C VAL A 441 -32.41 10.18 -15.00
N VAL A 442 -31.54 11.19 -15.08
CA VAL A 442 -30.08 11.02 -15.18
C VAL A 442 -29.50 11.26 -13.77
N TYR A 443 -29.18 10.15 -13.10
CA TYR A 443 -28.64 10.02 -11.73
C TYR A 443 -29.63 10.21 -10.58
N ASP A 444 -30.37 9.14 -10.25
CA ASP A 444 -30.89 8.91 -8.90
C ASP A 444 -30.14 7.70 -8.32
N ASN A 445 -29.13 7.98 -7.49
CA ASN A 445 -28.42 6.96 -6.73
C ASN A 445 -28.56 7.34 -5.24
N ALA A 446 -29.15 6.45 -4.45
CA ALA A 446 -29.41 6.66 -3.03
C ALA A 446 -28.14 7.01 -2.22
N ALA A 447 -26.96 6.57 -2.68
CA ALA A 447 -25.67 6.95 -2.09
C ALA A 447 -25.37 8.46 -2.21
N VAL A 448 -25.82 9.11 -3.30
CA VAL A 448 -25.70 10.55 -3.53
C VAL A 448 -26.75 11.32 -2.73
N GLY A 449 -27.97 10.76 -2.62
CA GLY A 449 -29.04 11.33 -1.79
C GLY A 449 -28.65 11.46 -0.31
N HIS A 450 -27.85 10.52 0.20
CA HIS A 450 -27.38 10.55 1.60
C HIS A 450 -26.26 11.59 1.86
N GLN A 451 -25.52 12.01 0.82
CA GLN A 451 -24.53 13.10 0.91
C GLN A 451 -25.19 14.50 0.94
N LEU A 452 -26.42 14.62 0.43
CA LEU A 452 -27.18 15.88 0.36
C LEU A 452 -28.00 16.19 1.62
N GLY A 453 -28.05 15.28 2.60
CA GLY A 453 -28.89 15.35 3.80
C GLY A 453 -28.35 16.17 4.97
N VAL A 454 -27.52 17.19 4.73
CA VAL A 454 -27.13 18.15 5.77
C VAL A 454 -28.09 19.33 5.71
N ASP A 455 -28.79 19.59 6.82
CA ASP A 455 -29.76 20.66 7.00
C ASP A 455 -29.26 21.99 6.39
N ARG A 456 -29.90 22.42 5.30
CA ARG A 456 -29.58 23.66 4.58
C ARG A 456 -30.27 24.88 5.21
N ASN A 457 -30.20 25.03 6.53
CA ASN A 457 -30.87 26.14 7.21
C ASN A 457 -30.00 27.09 8.04
N ASP A 458 -28.68 26.90 8.09
CA ASP A 458 -27.81 27.84 8.82
C ASP A 458 -26.85 28.60 7.90
N MET A 459 -27.18 29.88 7.69
CA MET A 459 -26.39 30.98 7.08
C MET A 459 -25.93 30.78 5.62
N LEU A 460 -26.55 31.55 4.72
CA LEU A 460 -26.24 31.60 3.28
C LEU A 460 -24.78 31.99 2.99
N ALA A 461 -23.88 31.01 2.95
CA ALA A 461 -22.66 31.14 2.17
C ALA A 461 -23.04 31.23 0.68
N PRO A 462 -22.37 32.07 -0.13
CA PRO A 462 -22.71 32.15 -1.55
C PRO A 462 -22.57 30.77 -2.21
N ASP A 463 -23.46 30.47 -3.15
CA ASP A 463 -23.45 29.23 -3.95
C ASP A 463 -22.16 29.04 -4.77
N ILE A 464 -21.30 30.07 -4.80
CA ILE A 464 -20.06 30.15 -5.57
C ILE A 464 -18.91 30.55 -4.64
N SER A 465 -17.87 29.70 -4.58
CA SER A 465 -16.58 30.04 -3.96
C SER A 465 -15.63 30.61 -5.02
N ARG A 466 -14.90 31.69 -4.69
CA ARG A 466 -13.92 32.31 -5.58
C ARG A 466 -12.51 31.83 -5.23
N VAL A 467 -11.84 31.18 -6.17
CA VAL A 467 -10.47 30.68 -6.00
C VAL A 467 -9.51 31.38 -6.97
N LEU A 468 -8.38 31.89 -6.48
CA LEU A 468 -7.32 32.38 -7.36
C LEU A 468 -6.31 31.27 -7.59
N VAL A 469 -6.06 30.93 -8.86
CA VAL A 469 -5.01 30.01 -9.27
C VAL A 469 -3.81 30.82 -9.72
N ILE A 470 -2.73 30.81 -8.95
CA ILE A 470 -1.44 31.42 -9.31
C ILE A 470 -0.63 30.35 -10.05
N TYR A 471 -0.45 30.52 -11.35
CA TYR A 471 0.33 29.60 -12.18
C TYR A 471 1.77 30.10 -12.31
N THR A 472 2.66 29.55 -11.48
CA THR A 472 4.08 29.96 -11.46
C THR A 472 4.89 29.20 -12.50
N GLY A 473 4.51 27.96 -12.83
CA GLY A 473 5.18 27.11 -13.80
C GLY A 473 5.11 25.63 -13.47
N GLY A 474 6.10 24.87 -13.92
CA GLY A 474 6.16 23.41 -13.78
C GLY A 474 5.42 22.62 -14.86
N THR A 475 5.58 21.29 -14.79
CA THR A 475 5.14 20.33 -15.82
C THR A 475 3.65 20.40 -16.14
N ILE A 476 2.80 20.80 -15.19
CA ILE A 476 1.34 20.75 -15.30
C ILE A 476 0.75 21.46 -16.52
N GLY A 477 1.36 22.58 -16.94
CA GLY A 477 0.94 23.35 -18.12
C GLY A 477 1.94 23.34 -19.27
N MET A 478 2.96 22.48 -19.23
CA MET A 478 3.91 22.35 -20.34
C MET A 478 3.29 21.62 -21.54
N LYS A 479 3.69 22.02 -22.75
CA LYS A 479 3.34 21.33 -23.99
C LYS A 479 4.54 20.54 -24.51
N HIS A 480 4.34 19.28 -24.87
CA HIS A 480 5.38 18.52 -25.56
C HIS A 480 5.56 19.03 -27.00
N THR A 481 6.80 19.30 -27.38
CA THR A 481 7.20 19.66 -28.75
C THR A 481 8.27 18.68 -29.24
N PRO A 482 8.25 18.28 -30.53
CA PRO A 482 9.26 17.37 -31.07
C PRO A 482 10.70 17.90 -30.99
N GLU A 483 10.88 19.23 -31.04
CA GLU A 483 12.18 19.89 -31.17
C GLU A 483 12.80 20.26 -29.81
N HIS A 484 11.99 20.57 -28.80
CA HIS A 484 12.45 21.11 -27.52
C HIS A 484 11.94 20.33 -26.30
N GLY A 485 11.24 19.19 -26.52
CA GLY A 485 10.60 18.47 -25.43
C GLY A 485 9.46 19.29 -24.81
N TYR A 486 9.30 19.19 -23.49
CA TYR A 486 8.26 19.92 -22.75
C TYR A 486 8.66 21.38 -22.54
N ILE A 487 7.86 22.31 -23.08
CA ILE A 487 8.07 23.75 -22.93
C ILE A 487 6.82 24.45 -22.37
N PRO A 488 6.96 25.51 -21.56
CA PRO A 488 5.85 26.36 -21.19
C PRO A 488 5.36 27.18 -22.39
N LEU A 489 4.04 27.32 -22.54
CA LEU A 489 3.44 28.19 -23.55
C LEU A 489 2.46 29.17 -22.90
N PRO A 490 2.58 30.49 -23.15
CA PRO A 490 1.69 31.48 -22.57
C PRO A 490 0.21 31.21 -22.85
N ASN A 491 -0.64 31.32 -21.83
CA ASN A 491 -2.11 31.12 -21.88
C ASN A 491 -2.59 29.73 -22.29
N TYR A 492 -1.70 28.84 -22.73
CA TYR A 492 -2.04 27.51 -23.22
C TYR A 492 -2.79 26.68 -22.16
N PHE A 493 -2.37 26.82 -20.90
CA PHE A 493 -2.97 26.09 -19.79
C PHE A 493 -4.42 26.49 -19.54
N ALA A 494 -4.70 27.80 -19.48
CA ALA A 494 -6.04 28.33 -19.25
C ALA A 494 -6.99 27.98 -20.41
N GLU A 495 -6.52 28.12 -21.65
CA GLU A 495 -7.28 27.70 -22.84
C GLU A 495 -7.59 26.20 -22.82
N SER A 496 -6.63 25.37 -22.42
CA SER A 496 -6.82 23.93 -22.33
C SER A 496 -7.88 23.55 -21.30
N LEU A 497 -7.88 24.20 -20.12
CA LEU A 497 -8.90 23.98 -19.08
C LEU A 497 -10.30 24.37 -19.55
N SER A 498 -10.43 25.47 -20.29
CA SER A 498 -11.74 25.94 -20.80
C SER A 498 -12.44 24.93 -21.72
N LYS A 499 -11.66 24.07 -22.37
CA LYS A 499 -12.15 23.02 -23.29
C LYS A 499 -12.57 21.75 -22.55
N VAL A 500 -12.23 21.61 -21.26
CA VAL A 500 -12.50 20.41 -20.46
C VAL A 500 -13.71 20.65 -19.54
N ARG A 501 -14.82 19.94 -19.80
CA ARG A 501 -16.09 20.13 -19.08
C ARG A 501 -16.03 19.96 -17.56
N ARG A 502 -15.04 19.21 -17.05
CA ARG A 502 -14.84 19.04 -15.60
C ARG A 502 -14.29 20.29 -14.91
N PHE A 503 -13.59 21.13 -15.68
CA PHE A 503 -12.98 22.38 -15.21
C PHE A 503 -13.80 23.61 -15.62
N HIS A 504 -14.61 23.51 -16.67
CA HIS A 504 -15.44 24.60 -17.14
C HIS A 504 -16.84 24.13 -17.57
N ASP A 505 -17.89 24.73 -17.01
CA ASP A 505 -19.29 24.57 -17.43
C ASP A 505 -19.75 25.78 -18.27
N PRO A 506 -19.62 25.73 -19.60
CA PRO A 506 -19.93 26.87 -20.48
C PRO A 506 -21.44 27.15 -20.60
N GLY A 507 -22.30 26.19 -20.22
CA GLY A 507 -23.76 26.32 -20.34
C GLY A 507 -24.40 27.19 -19.26
N ASN A 508 -23.67 27.47 -18.17
CA ASN A 508 -24.13 28.24 -17.01
C ASN A 508 -23.04 29.18 -16.48
N ASP A 509 -22.28 29.82 -17.39
CA ASP A 509 -21.20 30.77 -17.09
C ASP A 509 -21.71 32.16 -16.63
N THR A 510 -22.75 32.20 -15.79
CA THR A 510 -23.32 33.43 -15.25
C THR A 510 -23.38 33.39 -13.72
N ASP A 511 -23.10 34.51 -13.06
CA ASP A 511 -23.13 34.68 -11.59
C ASP A 511 -24.52 34.56 -10.97
N ARG A 512 -25.57 34.37 -11.78
CA ARG A 512 -26.94 34.28 -11.30
C ARG A 512 -27.28 32.83 -10.91
N PRO A 513 -27.76 32.58 -9.68
CA PRO A 513 -28.33 31.28 -9.35
C PRO A 513 -29.53 31.04 -10.27
N THR A 514 -29.52 29.94 -11.01
CA THR A 514 -30.67 29.50 -11.81
C THR A 514 -31.77 28.98 -10.90
N LEU A 515 -32.50 29.90 -10.26
CA LEU A 515 -33.82 29.63 -9.70
C LEU A 515 -34.82 29.59 -10.86
N SER A 516 -35.03 28.40 -11.43
CA SER A 516 -36.22 28.13 -12.25
C SER A 516 -36.67 26.68 -12.10
N ARG A 517 -37.40 26.41 -11.02
CA ARG A 517 -38.55 25.50 -11.10
C ARG A 517 -39.68 26.29 -11.76
N SER A 518 -39.93 26.06 -13.04
CA SER A 518 -41.18 26.46 -13.69
C SER A 518 -41.63 25.37 -14.66
N SER A 519 -42.68 24.68 -14.22
CA SER A 519 -43.78 24.09 -14.99
C SER A 519 -43.59 23.78 -16.48
N SER A 520 -43.69 22.47 -16.78
CA SER A 520 -44.45 21.83 -17.87
C SER A 520 -44.87 22.64 -19.11
N HIS A 521 -44.54 22.04 -20.26
CA HIS A 521 -44.86 22.39 -21.65
C HIS A 521 -43.91 23.40 -22.31
N ASP A 522 -42.92 22.90 -23.06
CA ASP A 522 -42.83 23.29 -24.47
C ASP A 522 -42.03 22.30 -25.34
N SER A 523 -42.66 22.04 -26.49
CA SER A 523 -42.30 21.36 -27.75
C SER A 523 -40.92 20.73 -28.00
N LEU A 524 -41.03 19.55 -28.60
CA LEU A 524 -40.03 18.68 -29.27
C LEU A 524 -39.29 19.28 -30.49
N ASP A 525 -39.10 20.60 -30.56
CA ASP A 525 -38.44 21.28 -31.68
C ASP A 525 -37.14 21.97 -31.24
N SER A 526 -36.05 21.19 -31.10
CA SER A 526 -34.68 21.73 -31.18
C SER A 526 -33.63 20.63 -31.39
N LEU A 527 -33.92 19.69 -32.30
CA LEU A 527 -32.90 18.96 -33.04
C LEU A 527 -32.49 19.79 -34.27
N ASN A 528 -31.83 20.91 -34.03
CA ASN A 528 -31.06 21.61 -35.06
C ASN A 528 -29.65 21.86 -34.54
N ILE A 529 -28.81 20.86 -34.80
CA ILE A 529 -27.36 20.97 -34.82
C ILE A 529 -27.03 21.86 -36.03
N SER A 530 -26.98 23.18 -35.80
CA SER A 530 -26.35 24.11 -36.71
C SER A 530 -25.09 24.64 -36.04
N ASP A 531 -23.96 24.42 -36.71
CA ASP A 531 -22.64 24.97 -36.43
C ASP A 531 -22.66 26.33 -35.72
N LYS A 532 -22.28 26.33 -34.44
CA LYS A 532 -21.70 27.51 -33.78
C LYS A 532 -20.27 27.17 -33.41
N THR A 533 -19.42 27.26 -34.42
CA THR A 533 -17.98 27.44 -34.27
C THR A 533 -17.71 28.76 -33.55
N HIS A 534 -16.72 28.76 -32.64
CA HIS A 534 -16.33 29.79 -31.64
C HIS A 534 -16.91 29.62 -30.23
N HIS A 535 -16.25 28.76 -29.45
CA HIS A 535 -16.32 28.79 -27.98
C HIS A 535 -15.51 29.99 -27.47
N ASP A 536 -16.18 31.09 -27.10
CA ASP A 536 -15.57 32.28 -26.52
C ASP A 536 -15.03 31.98 -25.11
N PHE A 537 -13.71 32.00 -24.95
CA PHE A 537 -13.04 31.97 -23.66
C PHE A 537 -13.24 33.31 -22.93
N GLY A 538 -13.79 33.30 -21.71
CA GLY A 538 -13.74 34.48 -20.82
C GLY A 538 -14.89 35.49 -20.91
N ARG A 539 -16.14 35.05 -21.04
CA ARG A 539 -17.32 35.96 -20.94
C ARG A 539 -17.37 36.70 -19.59
N THR A 540 -17.01 36.03 -18.51
CA THR A 540 -16.95 36.60 -17.17
C THR A 540 -15.49 36.78 -16.74
N THR A 541 -15.12 37.98 -16.31
CA THR A 541 -13.78 38.30 -15.82
C THR A 541 -13.80 38.57 -14.31
N ASN A 542 -12.73 38.23 -13.62
CA ASN A 542 -12.51 38.61 -12.23
C ASN A 542 -11.36 39.62 -12.13
N THR A 543 -11.47 40.48 -11.12
CA THR A 543 -10.40 41.40 -10.76
C THR A 543 -9.30 40.64 -10.03
N VAL A 544 -8.08 40.70 -10.58
CA VAL A 544 -6.87 40.11 -10.01
C VAL A 544 -5.81 41.19 -9.88
N LYS A 545 -5.11 41.21 -8.75
CA LYS A 545 -3.93 42.06 -8.57
C LYS A 545 -2.66 41.23 -8.69
N ALA A 546 -1.60 41.78 -9.26
CA ALA A 546 -0.30 41.11 -9.28
C ALA A 546 0.86 42.10 -9.17
N ILE A 547 1.91 41.69 -8.48
CA ILE A 547 3.13 42.46 -8.30
C ILE A 547 3.96 42.40 -9.58
N GLN A 548 4.26 43.58 -10.16
CA GLN A 548 5.11 43.69 -11.34
C GLN A 548 6.56 43.30 -11.01
N GLN A 549 7.17 42.49 -11.88
CA GLN A 549 8.55 42.01 -11.70
C GLN A 549 9.61 42.86 -12.38
N ASP A 550 9.25 43.52 -13.48
CA ASP A 550 10.18 44.21 -14.35
C ASP A 550 9.64 45.57 -14.79
N GLY A 551 10.54 46.43 -15.29
CA GLY A 551 10.21 47.77 -15.73
C GLY A 551 10.10 48.79 -14.58
N PRO A 552 9.65 50.03 -14.90
CA PRO A 552 9.64 51.15 -13.96
C PRO A 552 8.65 50.96 -12.78
N ASP A 553 7.74 50.00 -12.89
CA ASP A 553 6.74 49.67 -11.88
C ASP A 553 7.07 48.42 -11.07
N LYS A 554 8.30 47.91 -11.14
CA LYS A 554 8.76 46.76 -10.34
C LYS A 554 8.40 46.93 -8.86
N GLY A 555 7.79 45.89 -8.27
CA GLY A 555 7.34 45.87 -6.88
C GLY A 555 5.99 46.56 -6.64
N LYS A 556 5.38 47.21 -7.64
CA LYS A 556 4.04 47.80 -7.52
C LYS A 556 2.96 46.78 -7.90
N SER A 557 1.83 46.86 -7.20
CA SER A 557 0.62 46.09 -7.48
C SER A 557 -0.11 46.67 -8.70
N LYS A 558 -0.36 45.85 -9.71
CA LYS A 558 -1.16 46.19 -10.90
C LYS A 558 -2.43 45.38 -10.89
N THR A 559 -3.55 46.01 -11.23
CA THR A 559 -4.87 45.35 -11.33
C THR A 559 -5.14 44.93 -12.77
N PHE A 560 -5.66 43.72 -12.92
CA PHE A 560 -6.03 43.06 -14.17
C PHE A 560 -7.47 42.59 -14.11
N GLN A 561 -8.13 42.53 -15.28
CA GLN A 561 -9.37 41.77 -15.45
C GLN A 561 -9.00 40.49 -16.19
N LEU A 562 -9.00 39.36 -15.48
CA LEU A 562 -8.63 38.07 -16.04
C LEU A 562 -9.89 37.24 -16.31
N PRO A 563 -9.94 36.48 -17.43
CA PRO A 563 -10.97 35.48 -17.66
C PRO A 563 -11.16 34.57 -16.44
N SER A 564 -12.40 34.20 -16.18
CA SER A 564 -12.74 33.24 -15.15
C SER A 564 -13.36 31.99 -15.74
N LEU A 565 -13.12 30.87 -15.07
CA LEU A 565 -13.72 29.58 -15.35
C LEU A 565 -14.59 29.18 -14.16
N ILE A 566 -15.68 28.46 -14.41
CA ILE A 566 -16.55 27.94 -13.38
C ILE A 566 -16.68 26.42 -13.50
N THR A 567 -16.50 25.71 -12.40
CA THR A 567 -16.72 24.26 -12.37
C THR A 567 -18.21 23.93 -12.50
N PRO A 568 -18.55 22.70 -12.92
CA PRO A 568 -19.89 22.15 -12.69
C PRO A 568 -20.28 22.19 -11.21
N VAL A 569 -21.58 22.04 -10.92
CA VAL A 569 -22.08 21.93 -9.55
C VAL A 569 -21.50 20.68 -8.90
N SER A 570 -20.88 20.84 -7.73
CA SER A 570 -20.36 19.71 -6.97
C SER A 570 -21.48 18.98 -6.24
N LEU A 571 -21.16 17.81 -5.68
CA LEU A 571 -22.07 17.06 -4.79
C LEU A 571 -22.47 17.86 -3.53
N PHE A 572 -21.68 18.88 -3.16
CA PHE A 572 -22.00 19.79 -2.06
C PHE A 572 -22.94 20.94 -2.48
N GLY A 573 -23.40 20.96 -3.73
CA GLY A 573 -24.27 21.99 -4.27
C GLY A 573 -23.60 23.34 -4.53
N LYS A 574 -22.26 23.42 -4.42
CA LYS A 574 -21.49 24.64 -4.68
C LYS A 574 -20.78 24.58 -6.02
N ARG A 575 -20.57 25.75 -6.62
CA ARG A 575 -19.68 25.93 -7.79
C ARG A 575 -18.40 26.64 -7.36
N ILE A 576 -17.33 26.40 -8.10
CA ILE A 576 -16.05 27.07 -7.88
C ILE A 576 -15.78 27.93 -9.09
N ARG A 577 -15.75 29.25 -8.88
CA ARG A 577 -15.26 30.18 -9.90
C ARG A 577 -13.81 30.49 -9.63
N TYR A 578 -12.98 30.38 -10.65
CA TYR A 578 -11.56 30.62 -10.51
C TYR A 578 -10.97 31.37 -11.70
N SER A 579 -9.93 32.15 -11.41
CA SER A 579 -9.12 32.85 -12.43
C SER A 579 -7.68 32.40 -12.32
N ILE A 580 -6.97 32.42 -13.45
CA ILE A 580 -5.58 31.96 -13.52
C ILE A 580 -4.69 33.18 -13.71
N LEU A 581 -3.91 33.50 -12.67
CA LEU A 581 -2.81 34.47 -12.75
C LEU A 581 -1.57 33.75 -13.24
N GLU A 582 -1.26 33.87 -14.51
CA GLU A 582 -0.10 33.25 -15.14
C GLU A 582 1.14 34.13 -15.04
N TYR A 583 2.25 33.56 -14.57
CA TYR A 583 3.52 34.27 -14.49
C TYR A 583 4.20 34.36 -15.84
N VAL A 584 4.82 35.51 -16.10
CA VAL A 584 5.65 35.76 -17.27
C VAL A 584 7.04 36.19 -16.78
N PRO A 585 8.12 35.46 -17.12
CA PRO A 585 8.09 34.09 -17.67
C PRO A 585 7.53 33.07 -16.65
N LEU A 586 7.09 31.91 -17.15
CA LEU A 586 6.84 30.74 -16.31
C LEU A 586 8.18 30.18 -15.80
N LEU A 587 8.20 29.70 -14.57
CA LEU A 587 9.40 29.27 -13.86
C LEU A 587 9.50 27.75 -13.83
N ASP A 588 10.69 27.22 -14.13
CA ASP A 588 11.05 25.88 -13.67
C ASP A 588 11.24 25.93 -12.15
N SER A 589 10.70 24.94 -11.44
CA SER A 589 10.86 24.89 -9.98
C SER A 589 12.32 24.78 -9.55
N CYS A 590 13.22 24.25 -10.39
CA CYS A 590 14.65 24.20 -10.11
C CYS A 590 15.29 25.60 -10.01
N ASP A 591 14.69 26.60 -10.66
CA ASP A 591 15.19 27.97 -10.71
C ASP A 591 14.48 28.90 -9.72
N ILE A 592 13.54 28.37 -8.91
CA ILE A 592 12.80 29.17 -7.93
C ILE A 592 13.70 29.61 -6.77
N THR A 593 13.60 30.88 -6.44
CA THR A 593 14.39 31.55 -5.40
C THR A 593 13.52 32.21 -4.34
N MET A 594 14.14 32.80 -3.32
CA MET A 594 13.43 33.56 -2.28
C MET A 594 12.64 34.76 -2.84
N SER A 595 13.11 35.42 -3.90
CA SER A 595 12.35 36.50 -4.53
C SER A 595 11.04 36.02 -5.15
N ASP A 596 11.02 34.80 -5.67
CA ASP A 596 9.82 34.19 -6.23
C ASP A 596 8.82 33.84 -5.12
N TRP A 597 9.30 33.34 -3.97
CA TRP A 597 8.44 33.16 -2.79
C TRP A 597 7.83 34.48 -2.32
N VAL A 598 8.62 35.56 -2.28
CA VAL A 598 8.14 36.91 -1.95
C VAL A 598 7.07 37.38 -2.92
N ARG A 599 7.26 37.12 -4.23
CA ARG A 599 6.26 37.42 -5.25
C ARG A 599 4.95 36.67 -5.00
N ILE A 600 5.02 35.34 -4.83
CA ILE A 600 3.82 34.51 -4.59
C ILE A 600 3.08 34.97 -3.34
N ALA A 601 3.79 35.18 -2.23
CA ALA A 601 3.20 35.63 -0.98
C ALA A 601 2.58 37.03 -1.11
N GLY A 602 3.24 37.94 -1.83
CA GLY A 602 2.73 39.27 -2.12
C GLY A 602 1.48 39.26 -3.01
N ASP A 603 1.44 38.40 -4.04
CA ASP A 603 0.25 38.24 -4.88
C ASP A 603 -0.94 37.67 -4.08
N ILE A 604 -0.70 36.71 -3.18
CA ILE A 604 -1.73 36.24 -2.23
C ILE A 604 -2.24 37.39 -1.37
N LYS A 605 -1.34 38.23 -0.84
CA LYS A 605 -1.71 39.39 0.00
C LYS A 605 -2.56 40.41 -0.73
N GLU A 606 -2.19 40.77 -1.95
CA GLU A 606 -2.93 41.75 -2.76
C GLU A 606 -4.34 41.26 -3.11
N ASN A 607 -4.53 39.94 -3.21
CA ASN A 607 -5.80 39.31 -3.56
C ASN A 607 -6.56 38.74 -2.36
N TYR A 608 -6.04 38.88 -1.14
CA TYR A 608 -6.54 38.19 0.04
C TYR A 608 -8.01 38.52 0.36
N GLN A 609 -8.49 39.71 0.01
CA GLN A 609 -9.89 40.12 0.21
C GLN A 609 -10.81 39.79 -0.97
N LEU A 610 -10.25 39.51 -2.16
CA LEU A 610 -11.01 39.28 -3.39
C LEU A 610 -11.40 37.80 -3.58
N TYR A 611 -10.63 36.89 -2.98
CA TYR A 611 -10.75 35.45 -3.16
C TYR A 611 -10.89 34.71 -1.82
N ASP A 612 -11.60 33.60 -1.82
CA ASP A 612 -11.88 32.78 -0.63
C ASP A 612 -10.75 31.79 -0.33
N ALA A 613 -10.04 31.34 -1.37
CA ALA A 613 -8.88 30.45 -1.27
C ALA A 613 -7.91 30.64 -2.44
N PHE A 614 -6.71 30.09 -2.30
CA PHE A 614 -5.62 30.22 -3.25
C PHE A 614 -5.08 28.84 -3.64
N ILE A 615 -4.79 28.67 -4.92
CA ILE A 615 -4.06 27.52 -5.44
C ILE A 615 -2.79 28.04 -6.12
N VAL A 616 -1.64 27.47 -5.79
CA VAL A 616 -0.37 27.78 -6.44
C VAL A 616 0.05 26.56 -7.26
N LEU A 617 0.05 26.70 -8.57
CA LEU A 617 0.55 25.67 -9.48
C LEU A 617 2.05 25.81 -9.63
N HIS A 618 2.76 24.75 -9.28
CA HIS A 618 4.21 24.77 -9.07
C HIS A 618 4.85 23.49 -9.62
N GLY A 619 6.11 23.57 -10.06
CA GLY A 619 6.91 22.39 -10.42
C GLY A 619 7.21 21.51 -9.20
N THR A 620 7.30 20.20 -9.39
CA THR A 620 7.36 19.26 -8.26
C THR A 620 8.71 19.26 -7.54
N ASP A 621 9.80 19.69 -8.16
CA ASP A 621 11.15 19.48 -7.60
C ASP A 621 11.42 20.30 -6.34
N THR A 622 10.95 21.55 -6.27
CA THR A 622 11.14 22.42 -5.10
C THR A 622 9.82 22.78 -4.39
N MET A 623 8.72 22.09 -4.73
CA MET A 623 7.39 22.36 -4.20
C MET A 623 7.34 22.34 -2.66
N ALA A 624 8.03 21.39 -2.02
CA ALA A 624 8.09 21.27 -0.57
C ALA A 624 8.81 22.46 0.11
N TYR A 625 9.82 23.04 -0.56
CA TYR A 625 10.52 24.25 -0.09
C TYR A 625 9.59 25.46 -0.18
N THR A 626 8.91 25.65 -1.30
CA THR A 626 7.95 26.74 -1.47
C THR A 626 6.78 26.63 -0.48
N ALA A 627 6.26 25.42 -0.25
CA ALA A 627 5.22 25.16 0.74
C ALA A 627 5.68 25.48 2.17
N SER A 628 6.92 25.12 2.50
CA SER A 628 7.53 25.44 3.78
C SER A 628 7.74 26.94 3.95
N ALA A 629 8.31 27.62 2.95
CA ALA A 629 8.55 29.06 2.99
C ALA A 629 7.24 29.86 3.15
N LEU A 630 6.25 29.60 2.30
CA LEU A 630 4.95 30.27 2.38
C LEU A 630 4.25 30.00 3.72
N SER A 631 4.41 28.81 4.30
CA SER A 631 3.86 28.51 5.62
C SER A 631 4.37 29.44 6.74
N PHE A 632 5.60 29.96 6.62
CA PHE A 632 6.15 30.92 7.59
C PHE A 632 5.90 32.36 7.16
N MET A 633 5.92 32.65 5.86
CA MET A 633 5.74 34.01 5.33
C MET A 633 4.30 34.51 5.47
N LEU A 634 3.31 33.62 5.34
CA LEU A 634 1.88 33.93 5.43
C LEU A 634 1.42 33.90 6.90
N GLU A 635 1.72 34.95 7.64
CA GLU A 635 1.40 35.06 9.07
C GLU A 635 -0.09 35.30 9.28
N GLU A 636 -0.66 34.66 10.31
CA GLU A 636 -2.08 34.80 10.67
C GLU A 636 -3.02 34.44 9.50
N LEU A 637 -2.63 33.40 8.76
CA LEU A 637 -3.42 32.86 7.65
C LEU A 637 -4.77 32.33 8.15
N GLY A 638 -5.82 32.75 7.47
CA GLY A 638 -7.22 32.39 7.74
C GLY A 638 -7.94 31.76 6.55
N LYS A 639 -7.25 31.58 5.41
CA LYS A 639 -7.78 31.05 4.16
C LYS A 639 -6.95 29.86 3.69
N THR A 640 -7.57 28.98 2.91
CA THR A 640 -6.89 27.81 2.36
C THR A 640 -5.90 28.22 1.27
N VAL A 641 -4.63 27.82 1.41
CA VAL A 641 -3.60 27.96 0.38
C VAL A 641 -3.10 26.57 0.02
N ILE A 642 -3.36 26.13 -1.22
CA ILE A 642 -2.97 24.80 -1.70
C ILE A 642 -1.90 24.92 -2.77
N ILE A 643 -0.78 24.24 -2.58
CA ILE A 643 0.24 24.09 -3.62
C ILE A 643 0.05 22.73 -4.27
N THR A 644 0.04 22.71 -5.60
CA THR A 644 -0.14 21.48 -6.36
C THR A 644 0.58 21.57 -7.70
N GLY A 645 0.64 20.46 -8.42
CA GLY A 645 1.30 20.33 -9.71
C GLY A 645 1.03 18.96 -10.30
N SER A 646 1.91 18.50 -11.19
CA SER A 646 1.81 17.15 -11.75
C SER A 646 3.16 16.64 -12.22
N GLN A 647 3.27 15.32 -12.35
CA GLN A 647 4.42 14.66 -12.98
C GLN A 647 4.27 14.63 -14.51
N VAL A 648 3.03 14.61 -15.01
CA VAL A 648 2.71 14.61 -16.43
C VAL A 648 1.81 15.81 -16.77
N PRO A 649 2.02 16.52 -17.88
CA PRO A 649 1.21 17.70 -18.21
C PRO A 649 -0.27 17.38 -18.41
N LEU A 650 -1.12 18.37 -18.18
CA LEU A 650 -2.57 18.23 -18.28
C LEU A 650 -3.07 17.83 -19.68
N THR A 651 -2.32 18.19 -20.71
CA THR A 651 -2.71 17.94 -22.11
C THR A 651 -2.33 16.56 -22.62
N GLU A 652 -1.52 15.80 -21.87
CA GLU A 652 -1.22 14.41 -22.18
C GLU A 652 -2.39 13.50 -21.80
N VAL A 653 -2.62 12.43 -22.56
CA VAL A 653 -3.81 11.56 -22.37
C VAL A 653 -3.84 10.89 -20.98
N ARG A 654 -2.69 10.43 -20.50
CA ARG A 654 -2.54 9.78 -19.20
C ARG A 654 -1.74 10.69 -18.28
N ASN A 655 -2.44 11.46 -17.45
CA ASN A 655 -1.82 12.42 -16.54
C ASN A 655 -2.44 12.36 -15.14
N ASP A 656 -1.68 12.85 -14.16
CA ASP A 656 -2.10 13.11 -12.78
C ASP A 656 -2.60 14.55 -12.57
N ALA A 657 -2.33 15.45 -13.51
CA ALA A 657 -2.72 16.86 -13.45
C ALA A 657 -4.23 17.08 -13.28
N VAL A 658 -5.07 16.29 -13.97
CA VAL A 658 -6.53 16.41 -13.87
C VAL A 658 -7.00 16.14 -12.44
N ASP A 659 -6.56 15.03 -11.85
CA ASP A 659 -6.95 14.64 -10.50
C ASP A 659 -6.36 15.58 -9.43
N ASN A 660 -5.11 16.00 -9.62
CA ASN A 660 -4.44 16.93 -8.71
C ASN A 660 -5.13 18.31 -8.70
N LEU A 661 -5.38 18.91 -9.87
CA LEU A 661 -6.01 20.22 -9.95
C LEU A 661 -7.48 20.19 -9.50
N LEU A 662 -8.25 19.18 -9.93
CA LEU A 662 -9.66 19.08 -9.56
C LEU A 662 -9.82 18.83 -8.05
N GLY A 663 -8.96 18.01 -7.46
CA GLY A 663 -8.92 17.80 -6.02
C GLY A 663 -8.55 19.06 -5.24
N ALA A 664 -7.52 19.80 -5.70
CA ALA A 664 -7.14 21.07 -5.10
C ALA A 664 -8.28 22.11 -5.18
N LEU A 665 -8.93 22.27 -6.34
CA LEU A 665 -10.11 23.13 -6.50
C LEU A 665 -11.23 22.71 -5.56
N THR A 666 -11.52 21.41 -5.50
CA THR A 666 -12.57 20.87 -4.63
C THR A 666 -12.28 21.20 -3.17
N VAL A 667 -11.06 20.97 -2.68
CA VAL A 667 -10.72 21.29 -1.29
C VAL A 667 -10.80 22.80 -1.04
N ALA A 668 -10.14 23.61 -1.88
CA ALA A 668 -10.08 25.06 -1.73
C ALA A 668 -11.47 25.72 -1.78
N GLY A 669 -12.37 25.20 -2.61
CA GLY A 669 -13.71 25.74 -2.80
C GLY A 669 -14.74 25.32 -1.75
N HIS A 670 -14.52 24.21 -1.03
CA HIS A 670 -15.51 23.65 -0.11
C HIS A 670 -15.11 23.74 1.36
N PHE A 671 -13.81 23.78 1.67
CA PHE A 671 -13.31 23.72 3.03
C PHE A 671 -12.37 24.88 3.35
N VAL A 672 -12.52 25.44 4.56
CA VAL A 672 -11.60 26.44 5.11
C VAL A 672 -10.58 25.71 5.98
N ILE A 673 -9.40 25.46 5.43
CA ILE A 673 -8.25 24.86 6.09
C ILE A 673 -7.18 25.96 6.10
N PRO A 674 -7.06 26.76 7.18
CA PRO A 674 -6.28 28.01 7.19
C PRO A 674 -4.78 27.74 7.33
N GLU A 675 -4.24 26.97 6.39
CA GLU A 675 -2.86 26.54 6.34
C GLU A 675 -2.34 26.60 4.90
N VAL A 676 -1.01 26.70 4.77
CA VAL A 676 -0.34 26.35 3.51
C VAL A 676 -0.23 24.84 3.44
N THR A 677 -0.82 24.27 2.40
CA THR A 677 -0.98 22.83 2.22
C THR A 677 -0.44 22.40 0.86
N LEU A 678 -0.14 21.11 0.73
CA LEU A 678 0.29 20.50 -0.53
C LEU A 678 -0.70 19.39 -0.89
N TYR A 679 -1.30 19.47 -2.08
CA TYR A 679 -2.25 18.46 -2.57
C TYR A 679 -1.62 17.62 -3.68
N PHE A 680 -1.51 16.31 -3.44
CA PHE A 680 -1.00 15.35 -4.42
C PHE A 680 -1.51 13.94 -4.12
N GLY A 681 -1.78 13.14 -5.15
CA GLY A 681 -2.10 11.71 -4.98
C GLY A 681 -3.32 11.47 -4.08
N LYS A 682 -4.38 12.29 -4.24
CA LYS A 682 -5.63 12.23 -3.46
C LYS A 682 -5.49 12.54 -1.96
N LYS A 683 -4.40 13.18 -1.57
CA LYS A 683 -4.14 13.57 -0.18
C LYS A 683 -3.79 15.05 -0.09
N LEU A 684 -4.29 15.71 0.95
CA LEU A 684 -3.87 17.05 1.35
C LEU A 684 -2.95 16.95 2.56
N TYR A 685 -1.72 17.42 2.43
CA TYR A 685 -0.74 17.44 3.49
C TYR A 685 -0.53 18.86 4.02
N ARG A 686 -0.12 18.98 5.29
CA ARG A 686 0.45 20.23 5.80
C ARG A 686 1.74 20.53 5.03
N GLY A 687 1.83 21.72 4.41
CA GLY A 687 2.88 22.04 3.45
C GLY A 687 4.29 21.91 4.03
N ASN A 688 4.52 22.50 5.21
CA ASN A 688 5.81 22.45 5.93
C ASN A 688 6.16 21.09 6.57
N ARG A 689 5.37 20.04 6.27
CA ARG A 689 5.61 18.66 6.72
C ARG A 689 5.81 17.70 5.55
N THR A 690 5.95 18.22 4.34
CA THR A 690 6.05 17.41 3.11
C THR A 690 7.47 17.30 2.60
N SER A 691 7.76 16.19 1.91
CA SER A 691 8.96 16.02 1.08
C SER A 691 8.59 15.25 -0.18
N LYS A 692 9.32 15.49 -1.27
CA LYS A 692 9.20 14.69 -2.49
C LYS A 692 9.89 13.34 -2.29
N ILE A 693 9.16 12.24 -2.47
CA ILE A 693 9.61 10.88 -2.18
C ILE A 693 9.81 10.02 -3.43
N SER A 694 9.24 10.43 -4.56
CA SER A 694 9.36 9.73 -5.83
C SER A 694 9.51 10.71 -6.98
N ALA A 695 10.45 10.41 -7.88
CA ALA A 695 10.67 11.16 -9.11
C ALA A 695 9.74 10.71 -10.26
N VAL A 696 9.03 9.58 -10.10
CA VAL A 696 8.29 8.93 -11.20
C VAL A 696 6.85 8.56 -10.85
N ASP A 697 6.54 8.33 -9.57
CA ASP A 697 5.19 7.93 -9.16
C ASP A 697 4.26 9.14 -9.07
N PHE A 698 2.98 8.92 -9.35
CA PHE A 698 1.92 9.92 -9.11
C PHE A 698 1.66 10.18 -7.63
N GLU A 699 2.09 9.28 -6.74
CA GLU A 699 2.17 9.54 -5.29
C GLU A 699 3.56 10.11 -4.97
N ALA A 700 3.87 11.28 -5.55
CA ALA A 700 5.21 11.86 -5.54
C ALA A 700 5.62 12.44 -4.17
N PHE A 701 4.66 12.79 -3.32
CA PHE A 701 4.87 13.46 -2.03
C PHE A 701 4.29 12.66 -0.87
N ASP A 702 4.91 12.82 0.29
CA ASP A 702 4.43 12.26 1.55
C ASP A 702 4.74 13.19 2.72
N SER A 703 4.05 12.98 3.85
CA SER A 703 4.33 13.62 5.12
C SER A 703 4.75 12.56 6.14
N PRO A 704 6.05 12.40 6.40
CA PRO A 704 6.55 11.21 7.10
C PRO A 704 6.21 11.18 8.60
N ASN A 705 6.09 12.35 9.23
CA ASN A 705 5.93 12.51 10.67
C ASN A 705 4.52 13.00 11.07
N ILE A 706 3.68 13.43 10.13
CA ILE A 706 2.30 13.86 10.37
C ILE A 706 1.36 13.21 9.34
N PRO A 707 0.18 12.69 9.74
CA PRO A 707 -0.81 12.20 8.79
C PRO A 707 -1.32 13.31 7.84
N ALA A 708 -1.79 12.92 6.66
CA ALA A 708 -2.51 13.83 5.76
C ALA A 708 -3.70 14.49 6.48
N LEU A 709 -3.92 15.78 6.24
CA LEU A 709 -5.02 16.57 6.78
C LEU A 709 -6.35 16.20 6.12
N VAL A 710 -6.32 15.81 4.84
CA VAL A 710 -7.49 15.35 4.08
C VAL A 710 -7.13 14.14 3.25
N ASP A 711 -7.99 13.12 3.28
CA ASP A 711 -7.95 11.97 2.38
C ASP A 711 -9.17 12.03 1.43
N ILE A 712 -8.93 11.96 0.12
CA ILE A 712 -9.98 12.01 -0.90
C ILE A 712 -10.26 10.60 -1.45
N GLY A 713 -11.41 10.06 -1.08
CA GLY A 713 -11.97 8.80 -1.60
C GLY A 713 -13.36 9.01 -2.18
N ILE A 714 -14.27 8.07 -1.93
CA ILE A 714 -15.72 8.26 -2.19
C ILE A 714 -16.23 9.45 -1.37
N ASN A 715 -15.75 9.56 -0.13
CA ASN A 715 -15.94 10.70 0.75
C ASN A 715 -14.67 11.54 0.82
N ILE A 716 -14.83 12.82 1.14
CA ILE A 716 -13.72 13.72 1.49
C ILE A 716 -13.63 13.71 3.01
N ASP A 717 -12.61 13.06 3.56
CA ASP A 717 -12.41 12.96 5.00
C ASP A 717 -11.40 14.03 5.47
N VAL A 718 -11.89 15.03 6.20
CA VAL A 718 -11.07 16.10 6.76
C VAL A 718 -10.78 15.79 8.23
N LYS A 719 -9.50 15.64 8.58
CA LYS A 719 -9.05 15.39 9.95
C LYS A 719 -8.97 16.69 10.73
N TRP A 720 -10.12 17.29 11.02
CA TRP A 720 -10.24 18.57 11.73
C TRP A 720 -9.40 18.71 13.01
N PRO A 721 -9.20 17.66 13.84
CA PRO A 721 -8.33 17.76 15.02
C PRO A 721 -6.86 18.04 14.70
N LEU A 722 -6.40 17.73 13.48
CA LEU A 722 -5.03 18.02 13.02
C LEU A 722 -4.90 19.43 12.43
N VAL A 723 -6.01 20.03 11.97
CA VAL A 723 -6.02 21.35 11.31
C VAL A 723 -5.77 22.44 12.35
N LEU A 724 -4.75 23.25 12.11
CA LEU A 724 -4.48 24.43 12.93
C LEU A 724 -5.53 25.49 12.62
N ARG A 725 -6.07 26.10 13.68
CA ARG A 725 -7.02 27.21 13.57
C ARG A 725 -6.46 28.41 14.32
N PRO A 726 -6.62 29.63 13.80
CA PRO A 726 -6.30 30.83 14.56
C PRO A 726 -7.04 30.82 15.91
N THR A 727 -6.31 30.99 17.00
CA THR A 727 -6.85 31.01 18.37
C THR A 727 -7.10 32.42 18.89
N HIS A 728 -6.61 33.43 18.18
CA HIS A 728 -6.82 34.85 18.46
C HIS A 728 -7.18 35.61 17.18
N ILE A 729 -7.80 36.78 17.35
CA ILE A 729 -8.13 37.66 16.22
C ILE A 729 -6.86 38.43 15.86
N ALA A 730 -6.26 38.08 14.73
CA ALA A 730 -5.15 38.82 14.15
C ALA A 730 -5.42 39.10 12.67
N LYS A 731 -4.80 40.18 12.17
CA LYS A 731 -4.87 40.54 10.76
C LYS A 731 -3.80 39.74 10.02
N PHE A 732 -4.23 39.04 8.97
CA PHE A 732 -3.33 38.41 8.02
C PHE A 732 -2.29 39.41 7.48
N ASP A 733 -1.03 38.99 7.48
CA ASP A 733 0.08 39.76 6.93
C ASP A 733 1.12 38.83 6.27
N VAL A 734 2.04 39.44 5.52
CA VAL A 734 3.10 38.72 4.82
C VAL A 734 4.46 39.28 5.17
N TRP A 735 5.34 38.39 5.63
CA TRP A 735 6.75 38.69 5.84
C TRP A 735 7.57 38.39 4.59
N THR A 736 8.25 39.41 4.05
CA THR A 736 8.97 39.30 2.77
C THR A 736 10.49 39.38 2.91
N LYS A 737 11.02 39.71 4.08
CA LYS A 737 12.46 39.84 4.32
C LYS A 737 13.04 38.51 4.77
N LEU A 738 13.43 37.66 3.82
CA LEU A 738 14.12 36.39 4.09
C LEU A 738 15.64 36.59 4.04
N ASN A 739 16.37 35.80 4.83
CA ASN A 739 17.83 35.82 4.82
C ASN A 739 18.39 34.79 3.81
N PRO A 740 19.10 35.22 2.75
CA PRO A 740 19.63 34.32 1.74
C PRO A 740 20.91 33.58 2.18
N ASN A 741 21.54 33.98 3.29
CA ASN A 741 22.79 33.39 3.77
C ASN A 741 22.55 32.11 4.58
N VAL A 742 21.73 31.20 4.04
CA VAL A 742 21.44 29.89 4.61
C VAL A 742 21.85 28.77 3.65
N GLY A 743 22.15 27.60 4.18
CA GLY A 743 22.49 26.42 3.37
C GLY A 743 22.09 25.10 4.01
N SER A 744 22.09 24.01 3.23
CA SER A 744 21.98 22.65 3.75
C SER A 744 23.29 21.89 3.51
N LEU A 745 23.80 21.23 4.53
CA LEU A 745 24.99 20.40 4.47
C LEU A 745 24.64 18.98 4.91
N ARG A 746 24.66 18.06 3.95
CA ARG A 746 24.45 16.63 4.21
C ARG A 746 25.76 15.91 4.55
N LEU A 747 25.84 15.36 5.76
CA LEU A 747 27.00 14.58 6.18
C LEU A 747 27.02 13.21 5.48
N PHE A 748 28.21 12.70 5.18
CA PHE A 748 28.41 11.33 4.71
C PHE A 748 29.69 10.75 5.33
N PRO A 749 29.81 9.42 5.48
CA PRO A 749 31.01 8.82 6.03
C PRO A 749 32.25 9.22 5.21
N GLY A 750 33.21 9.88 5.86
CA GLY A 750 34.45 10.33 5.22
C GLY A 750 34.44 11.76 4.68
N ILE A 751 33.39 12.55 4.89
CA ILE A 751 33.43 14.00 4.60
C ILE A 751 34.63 14.64 5.33
N ASN A 752 35.44 15.41 4.60
CA ASN A 752 36.67 15.98 5.11
C ASN A 752 36.40 17.27 5.91
N ASP A 753 37.34 17.66 6.77
CA ASP A 753 37.15 18.82 7.64
C ASP A 753 37.29 20.15 6.89
N SER A 754 38.09 20.15 5.81
CA SER A 754 38.30 21.33 4.97
C SER A 754 37.03 21.73 4.20
N THR A 755 36.26 20.78 3.65
CA THR A 755 34.98 21.07 2.99
C THR A 755 33.97 21.62 3.99
N ILE A 756 33.91 21.08 5.20
CA ILE A 756 32.97 21.56 6.23
C ILE A 756 33.33 22.99 6.64
N ARG A 757 34.61 23.24 6.92
CA ARG A 757 35.10 24.57 7.27
C ARG A 757 34.87 25.58 6.14
N ALA A 758 35.11 25.19 4.89
CA ALA A 758 34.86 26.03 3.73
C ALA A 758 33.36 26.32 3.54
N PHE A 759 32.50 25.31 3.76
CA PHE A 759 31.05 25.48 3.67
C PHE A 759 30.52 26.44 4.74
N LEU A 760 31.04 26.37 5.97
CA LEU A 760 30.64 27.21 7.10
C LEU A 760 31.30 28.60 7.13
N ALA A 761 32.08 28.95 6.10
CA ALA A 761 32.75 30.24 6.03
C ALA A 761 31.73 31.39 5.80
N PRO A 762 32.06 32.63 6.19
CA PRO A 762 31.26 33.79 5.82
C PRO A 762 31.02 33.87 4.30
N PRO A 763 29.86 34.36 3.84
CA PRO A 763 28.84 35.10 4.59
C PRO A 763 27.74 34.24 5.23
N LEU A 764 27.89 32.91 5.32
CA LEU A 764 26.84 32.02 5.85
C LEU A 764 26.43 32.40 7.29
N GLN A 765 25.13 32.49 7.54
CA GLN A 765 24.53 32.85 8.84
C GLN A 765 23.64 31.73 9.40
N GLY A 766 23.19 30.79 8.57
CA GLY A 766 22.44 29.62 9.02
C GLY A 766 22.78 28.37 8.22
N VAL A 767 22.72 27.20 8.86
CA VAL A 767 22.89 25.92 8.16
C VAL A 767 21.97 24.85 8.73
N VAL A 768 21.34 24.10 7.84
CA VAL A 768 20.73 22.81 8.16
C VAL A 768 21.80 21.73 7.99
N LEU A 769 22.17 21.08 9.08
CA LEU A 769 23.12 19.98 9.09
C LEU A 769 22.34 18.66 9.06
N GLU A 770 22.37 17.95 7.94
CA GLU A 770 21.69 16.65 7.84
C GLU A 770 22.61 15.53 8.35
N THR A 771 22.27 14.94 9.49
CA THR A 771 23.08 13.96 10.21
C THR A 771 22.45 12.56 10.21
N PHE A 772 23.16 11.57 10.75
CA PHE A 772 22.75 10.16 10.66
C PHE A 772 21.75 9.76 11.75
N GLY A 773 20.80 8.88 11.43
CA GLY A 773 19.93 8.24 12.43
C GLY A 773 19.18 9.25 13.29
N ALA A 774 19.29 9.13 14.62
CA ALA A 774 18.59 10.01 15.57
C ALA A 774 19.27 11.38 15.79
N GLY A 775 20.08 11.87 14.83
CA GLY A 775 20.79 13.15 14.94
C GLY A 775 22.30 13.05 15.18
N ASN A 776 22.92 11.93 14.80
CA ASN A 776 24.30 11.61 15.13
C ASN A 776 25.29 12.13 14.07
N ALA A 777 26.34 12.82 14.50
CA ALA A 777 27.47 13.22 13.67
C ALA A 777 28.79 12.60 14.17
N PRO A 778 29.84 12.53 13.33
CA PRO A 778 31.15 12.07 13.76
C PRO A 778 31.74 12.93 14.90
N CYS A 779 32.24 12.31 15.96
CA CYS A 779 32.84 13.00 17.11
C CYS A 779 34.32 13.35 16.91
N ARG A 780 34.75 13.62 15.67
CA ARG A 780 36.15 13.99 15.41
C ARG A 780 36.41 15.39 15.98
N PRO A 781 37.47 15.60 16.78
CA PRO A 781 37.72 16.89 17.42
C PRO A 781 37.77 18.08 16.46
N THR A 782 38.35 17.87 15.27
CA THR A 782 38.45 18.87 14.20
C THR A 782 37.09 19.29 13.64
N LEU A 783 36.14 18.35 13.50
CA LEU A 783 34.77 18.64 13.07
C LEU A 783 34.02 19.43 14.13
N LEU A 784 34.07 18.97 15.38
CA LEU A 784 33.41 19.67 16.50
C LEU A 784 33.97 21.08 16.67
N ALA A 785 35.29 21.26 16.51
CA ALA A 785 35.93 22.57 16.52
C ALA A 785 35.43 23.48 15.39
N ALA A 786 35.29 22.96 14.15
CA ALA A 786 34.77 23.75 13.02
C ALA A 786 33.30 24.18 13.22
N LEU A 787 32.46 23.29 13.75
CA LEU A 787 31.06 23.57 14.08
C LEU A 787 30.93 24.58 15.24
N LYS A 788 31.77 24.43 16.27
CA LYS A 788 31.83 25.36 17.39
C LYS A 788 32.28 26.74 16.92
N GLU A 789 33.32 26.82 16.12
CA GLU A 789 33.84 28.09 15.59
C GLU A 789 32.79 28.81 14.74
N ALA A 790 32.00 28.09 13.93
CA ALA A 790 30.88 28.68 13.20
C ALA A 790 29.77 29.17 14.14
N THR A 791 29.43 28.39 15.16
CA THR A 791 28.44 28.76 16.18
C THR A 791 28.88 30.01 16.95
N ASP A 792 30.15 30.08 17.37
CA ASP A 792 30.75 31.21 18.07
C ASP A 792 30.77 32.49 17.20
N ARG A 793 30.84 32.35 15.87
CA ARG A 793 30.66 33.47 14.91
C ARG A 793 29.20 33.93 14.75
N GLY A 794 28.25 33.25 15.40
CA GLY A 794 26.81 33.54 15.28
C GLY A 794 26.09 32.73 14.20
N VAL A 795 26.74 31.74 13.55
CA VAL A 795 26.05 30.88 12.57
C VAL A 795 25.10 29.93 13.29
N VAL A 796 23.81 29.98 12.96
CA VAL A 796 22.80 29.09 13.54
C VAL A 796 22.84 27.74 12.82
N ILE A 797 23.20 26.68 13.56
CA ILE A 797 23.32 25.32 13.01
C ILE A 797 22.15 24.48 13.53
N VAL A 798 21.33 23.96 12.64
CA VAL A 798 20.15 23.15 12.95
C VAL A 798 20.39 21.71 12.51
N ASN A 799 20.37 20.78 13.45
CA ASN A 799 20.58 19.36 13.20
C ASN A 799 19.28 18.69 12.75
N CYS A 800 19.21 18.24 11.50
CA CYS A 800 18.11 17.44 10.96
C CYS A 800 18.60 16.02 10.67
N THR A 801 17.70 15.03 10.75
CA THR A 801 18.04 13.66 10.38
C THR A 801 17.95 13.46 8.86
N GLN A 802 18.86 12.67 8.30
CA GLN A 802 18.76 12.15 6.93
C GLN A 802 17.67 11.07 6.78
N CYS A 803 17.18 10.51 7.89
CA CYS A 803 16.13 9.52 7.87
C CYS A 803 14.82 10.18 7.48
N ARG A 804 14.08 9.56 6.55
CA ARG A 804 12.78 10.08 6.08
C ARG A 804 11.77 10.26 7.22
N LYS A 805 11.76 9.36 8.21
CA LYS A 805 10.87 9.39 9.37
C LYS A 805 11.67 9.31 10.65
N GLY A 806 11.21 10.04 11.67
CA GLY A 806 11.85 10.10 12.98
C GLY A 806 12.10 11.52 13.44
N LEU A 807 12.78 11.63 14.58
CA LEU A 807 13.12 12.89 15.21
C LEU A 807 14.56 12.87 15.73
N VAL A 808 15.19 14.04 15.77
CA VAL A 808 16.52 14.25 16.34
C VAL A 808 16.42 14.30 17.86
N THR A 809 17.17 13.44 18.54
CA THR A 809 17.21 13.33 20.01
C THR A 809 18.62 13.54 20.56
N ASP A 810 18.72 14.12 21.74
CA ASP A 810 19.96 14.23 22.52
C ASP A 810 20.24 12.98 23.39
N ALA A 811 19.47 11.90 23.22
CA ALA A 811 19.61 10.66 23.99
C ALA A 811 20.97 9.97 23.82
N TYR A 812 21.65 10.20 22.69
CA TYR A 812 22.98 9.63 22.40
C TYR A 812 24.11 10.60 22.76
N ALA A 813 25.24 10.06 23.23
CA ALA A 813 26.42 10.84 23.60
C ALA A 813 26.91 11.77 22.46
N THR A 814 26.77 11.33 21.21
CA THR A 814 27.09 12.08 19.99
C THR A 814 26.14 13.27 19.75
N GLY A 815 24.86 13.14 20.08
CA GLY A 815 23.88 14.23 20.00
C GLY A 815 24.07 15.27 21.10
N LYS A 816 24.45 14.83 22.31
CA LYS A 816 24.80 15.75 23.42
C LYS A 816 26.00 16.62 23.10
N GLN A 817 27.01 16.08 22.42
CA GLN A 817 28.19 16.84 22.03
C GLN A 817 27.88 17.96 21.03
N LEU A 818 26.99 17.71 20.06
CA LEU A 818 26.54 18.75 19.13
C LEU A 818 25.77 19.86 19.85
N SER A 819 24.89 19.49 20.77
CA SER A 819 24.14 20.45 21.58
C SER A 819 25.07 21.30 22.46
N ALA A 820 26.09 20.69 23.05
CA ALA A 820 27.08 21.37 23.89
C ALA A 820 27.92 22.42 23.15
N ILE A 821 28.05 22.31 21.83
CA ILE A 821 28.75 23.30 20.98
C ILE A 821 27.79 24.27 20.27
N GLY A 822 26.51 24.30 20.69
CA GLY A 822 25.51 25.26 20.24
C GLY A 822 24.72 24.86 19.00
N VAL A 823 24.84 23.63 18.51
CA VAL A 823 23.97 23.10 17.44
C VAL A 823 22.59 22.79 18.02
N VAL A 824 21.53 23.31 17.41
CA VAL A 824 20.16 23.08 17.90
C VAL A 824 19.50 21.88 17.21
N PRO A 825 18.71 21.08 17.92
CA PRO A 825 17.96 19.99 17.30
C PRO A 825 16.82 20.55 16.43
N GLY A 826 16.69 20.04 15.20
CA GLY A 826 15.56 20.33 14.31
C GLY A 826 14.33 19.46 14.59
N ALA A 827 14.32 18.70 15.69
CA ALA A 827 13.28 17.75 16.06
C ALA A 827 12.89 16.83 14.88
N ASP A 828 11.63 16.87 14.46
CA ASP A 828 11.06 16.07 13.38
C ASP A 828 10.76 16.88 12.11
N MET A 829 11.37 18.07 11.97
CA MET A 829 11.27 18.90 10.77
C MET A 829 11.93 18.21 9.57
N THR A 830 11.34 18.39 8.39
CA THR A 830 12.00 18.03 7.14
C THR A 830 13.13 19.05 6.85
N PRO A 831 14.19 18.68 6.10
CA PRO A 831 15.25 19.62 5.73
C PRO A 831 14.72 20.86 4.99
N GLU A 832 13.70 20.69 4.15
CA GLU A 832 13.02 21.77 3.43
C GLU A 832 12.38 22.77 4.41
N CYS A 833 11.68 22.25 5.41
CA CYS A 833 11.05 23.05 6.46
C CYS A 833 12.08 23.78 7.32
N ALA A 834 13.13 23.07 7.76
CA ALA A 834 14.17 23.65 8.58
C ALA A 834 14.92 24.78 7.86
N LEU A 835 15.21 24.61 6.56
CA LEU A 835 15.90 25.63 5.76
C LEU A 835 15.03 26.88 5.59
N SER A 836 13.75 26.70 5.24
CA SER A 836 12.80 27.80 5.08
C SER A 836 12.54 28.54 6.40
N LYS A 837 12.37 27.81 7.52
CA LYS A 837 12.19 28.39 8.86
C LYS A 837 13.41 29.21 9.26
N LEU A 838 14.61 28.69 8.99
CA LEU A 838 15.86 29.36 9.30
C LEU A 838 16.04 30.65 8.50
N ALA A 839 15.77 30.63 7.20
CA ALA A 839 15.79 31.82 6.34
C ALA A 839 14.80 32.90 6.81
N TYR A 840 13.61 32.48 7.22
CA TYR A 840 12.56 33.36 7.73
C TYR A 840 12.97 34.00 9.07
N LEU A 841 13.40 33.20 10.05
CA LEU A 841 13.76 33.69 11.38
C LEU A 841 14.98 34.61 11.33
N LEU A 842 16.03 34.23 10.60
CA LEU A 842 17.22 35.09 10.41
C LEU A 842 16.90 36.38 9.65
N GLY A 843 15.84 36.39 8.84
CA GLY A 843 15.37 37.61 8.17
C GLY A 843 14.52 38.50 9.08
N LYS A 844 13.82 37.89 10.05
CA LYS A 844 12.95 38.58 11.03
C LYS A 844 13.72 39.15 12.22
N THR A 845 14.75 38.45 12.69
CA THR A 845 15.62 38.85 13.80
C THR A 845 17.09 38.66 13.43
N PRO A 846 17.64 39.47 12.50
CA PRO A 846 18.99 39.29 11.97
C PRO A 846 20.11 39.48 13.01
N ASP A 847 19.85 40.28 14.05
CA ASP A 847 20.84 40.66 15.05
C ASP A 847 20.79 39.78 16.33
N ASP A 848 19.94 38.75 16.37
CA ASP A 848 19.76 37.89 17.55
C ASP A 848 19.79 36.39 17.19
N PRO A 849 20.98 35.81 16.93
CA PRO A 849 21.13 34.39 16.63
C PRO A 849 20.66 33.46 17.74
N ASP A 850 20.70 33.89 19.00
CA ASP A 850 20.28 33.08 20.14
C ASP A 850 18.76 32.96 20.22
N HIS A 851 18.03 34.06 19.92
CA HIS A 851 16.59 33.99 19.71
C HIS A 851 16.23 33.05 18.56
N VAL A 852 16.96 33.11 17.44
CA VAL A 852 16.73 32.20 16.31
C VAL A 852 16.97 30.75 16.70
N ARG A 853 18.05 30.44 17.44
CA ARG A 853 18.31 29.10 17.98
C ARG A 853 17.13 28.59 18.81
N LYS A 854 16.60 29.43 19.72
CA LYS A 854 15.46 29.09 20.57
C LYS A 854 14.17 28.88 19.77
N MET A 855 13.94 29.66 18.73
CA MET A 855 12.73 29.54 17.90
C MET A 855 12.81 28.36 16.91
N MET A 856 14.01 27.83 16.62
CA MET A 856 14.20 26.66 15.79
C MET A 856 13.81 25.36 16.51
N THR A 857 14.05 25.26 17.81
CA THR A 857 13.61 24.15 18.68
C THR A 857 12.13 24.24 19.01
#